data_AF-A0A0N8GLE6-F1
#
_entry.id   AF-A0A0N8GLE6-F1
#
_cell.length_a   1.000
_cell.length_b   1.000
_cell.length_c   1.000
_cell.angle_alpha   90.00
_cell.angle_beta   90.00
_cell.angle_gamma   90.00
#
_symmetry.space_group_name_H-M   'P 1'
#
loop_
_entity.id
_entity.type
_entity.pdbx_description
1 polymer ?
#
loop_
_entity_poly.entity_id
_entity_poly.type
_entity_poly.pdbx_seq_one_letter_code
_entity_poly.pdbx_strand_id
1 'polypeptide(L)'
;MTAFLSIIASALLLRIGFFTVSPFRLPVPILIITMGISILTPLTCLAVGFGFLRRRKFLRLFVLLLSIWLFLAAFSYLIEEVAIPASLLFFIVSMLFSSSILAVDDVFPFQVFSAVGSFITIAAGTLLETSRLDIPSINTYLIVVLALVSLVYLFYLLTQRILPSLQIRLLNFSLAVSLIPLIAISYLVMTNQRSSFENQMRESLKVAAAAKAEEVDAFFSSTKEMMRANASLPIFSRYLSIPENWRPSDIENELYSTIESLSLANITQGDVLSFGLLNASGIVEYDSDPERVGADESQSDYFRSSYSSGISYVADLVFQPDQQPEIIFSSPVFGEENQVLGVLRARFSLQSIDRLLRSETTTYNDQVFPIIIDFLYIRIVDTLQPQYRFYPIMEYTTDQINQLKRNGSLPVSFSEDQQEPSDDLLSLINAYRSYQESFFTKDLDKKPDNISEFGAVLRLTSVPWFLIYPQTQSNLLAVYEQQNNQLIFYIGLFGASIAIIASLIARTISKPILALTRTAEKVSGGDLQIQAAISTKDEIGALARAFNSMTSQLRDLIFSLEDRVQQRTLEITKQNERLTFRSQQLKTIAEVAGSVTATQDLQSLLTNVTHLINQRFGFYHIGVFLLDQNNEYAVLKAANSEGGQRMLKRNHRLRVGQVGIVGYATGQGRPRIATDVGEDAIYFNNPDLPNTRSEMALPLKIGSQVIGALDVQSQVPNAFTEEDIELFSILADQIAIAIMNNNLYEETNRALEDMKRTHQRYLKNEWAAVAGQKQRDGVVRYSANSGLSKTNAISQDPDILEDKRVKINSRPSPADPKVNITELTVPINLRGETIAVIRLQQENEQDLFWNAAKINTIQQIADQIALTLESARLFEQTLRRAERDRKAFEITNRIRSTTNFEDMIQIAVEEIKRELNVQQAQITIQKKNQEELAAPSAAEKTKTGQLVLNSSLQESNEVK
;
A
#
# COMPACT_ATOMS: atom_id res chain seq x y z
N MET A 1 9.33 2.66 -8.91
CA MET A 1 10.01 2.00 -10.05
C MET A 1 9.03 1.72 -11.18
N THR A 2 7.88 1.10 -10.89
CA THR A 2 6.77 0.87 -11.85
C THR A 2 6.21 2.15 -12.48
N ALA A 3 5.93 3.19 -11.68
CA ALA A 3 5.51 4.49 -12.23
C ALA A 3 6.57 5.14 -13.15
N PHE A 4 7.86 4.95 -12.82
CA PHE A 4 8.99 5.48 -13.58
C PHE A 4 9.18 4.74 -14.92
N LEU A 5 9.02 3.42 -14.93
CA LEU A 5 8.99 2.60 -16.14
C LEU A 5 7.79 2.89 -17.04
N SER A 6 6.63 3.18 -16.43
CA SER A 6 5.43 3.60 -17.18
C SER A 6 5.63 4.95 -17.87
N ILE A 7 6.37 5.88 -17.26
CA ILE A 7 6.69 7.19 -17.85
C ILE A 7 7.67 7.05 -19.02
N ILE A 8 8.67 6.17 -18.91
CA ILE A 8 9.57 5.84 -20.01
C ILE A 8 8.79 5.24 -21.18
N ALA A 9 7.84 4.34 -20.89
CA ALA A 9 6.98 3.73 -21.90
C ALA A 9 6.05 4.76 -22.58
N SER A 10 5.43 5.67 -21.82
CA SER A 10 4.57 6.73 -22.38
C SER A 10 5.35 7.74 -23.23
N ALA A 11 6.55 8.12 -22.80
CA ALA A 11 7.45 8.97 -23.59
C ALA A 11 7.94 8.26 -24.87
N LEU A 12 8.17 6.95 -24.82
CA LEU A 12 8.49 6.14 -26.00
C LEU A 12 7.30 6.01 -26.96
N LEU A 13 6.07 5.92 -26.44
CA LEU A 13 4.84 5.82 -27.24
C LEU A 13 4.51 7.14 -27.96
N LEU A 14 4.68 8.29 -27.29
CA LEU A 14 4.60 9.62 -27.92
C LEU A 14 5.59 9.75 -29.09
N ARG A 15 6.78 9.16 -28.96
CA ARG A 15 7.82 9.11 -29.99
C ARG A 15 7.47 8.21 -31.18
N ILE A 16 6.86 7.05 -30.93
CA ILE A 16 6.39 6.15 -32.01
C ILE A 16 5.25 6.84 -32.79
N GLY A 17 4.36 7.57 -32.10
CA GLY A 17 3.33 8.39 -32.75
C GLY A 17 3.91 9.48 -33.67
N PHE A 18 4.95 10.20 -33.22
CA PHE A 18 5.60 11.23 -34.04
C PHE A 18 6.27 10.67 -35.31
N PHE A 19 6.95 9.54 -35.21
CA PHE A 19 7.64 8.91 -36.35
C PHE A 19 6.71 8.18 -37.33
N THR A 20 5.50 7.81 -36.90
CA THR A 20 4.51 7.16 -37.78
C THR A 20 3.65 8.15 -38.56
N VAL A 21 3.55 9.40 -38.11
CA VAL A 21 2.67 10.43 -38.70
C VAL A 21 3.40 11.36 -39.69
N SER A 22 4.73 11.34 -39.77
CA SER A 22 5.50 12.19 -40.70
C SER A 22 6.15 11.40 -41.84
N PRO A 23 5.45 11.16 -42.96
CA PRO A 23 6.13 10.86 -44.22
C PRO A 23 6.40 12.20 -44.94
N PHE A 24 7.68 12.54 -45.10
CA PHE A 24 8.26 13.48 -46.11
C PHE A 24 8.33 15.01 -45.87
N ARG A 25 9.49 15.54 -46.30
CA ARG A 25 9.91 16.93 -46.62
C ARG A 25 10.07 17.95 -45.47
N LEU A 26 10.90 17.63 -44.48
CA LEU A 26 11.46 18.65 -43.57
C LEU A 26 12.80 19.20 -44.10
N PRO A 27 13.06 20.52 -44.02
CA PRO A 27 14.39 21.08 -44.26
C PRO A 27 15.43 20.42 -43.34
N VAL A 28 16.57 20.00 -43.90
CA VAL A 28 17.66 19.28 -43.19
C VAL A 28 18.07 19.91 -41.84
N PRO A 29 18.15 21.24 -41.67
CA PRO A 29 18.52 21.84 -40.37
C PRO A 29 17.51 21.55 -39.26
N ILE A 30 16.22 21.54 -39.60
CA ILE A 30 15.11 21.33 -38.66
C ILE A 30 15.06 19.86 -38.22
N LEU A 31 15.38 18.94 -39.13
CA LEU A 31 15.53 17.51 -38.83
C LEU A 31 16.70 17.24 -37.85
N ILE A 32 17.82 17.95 -38.02
CA ILE A 32 19.01 17.80 -37.16
C ILE A 32 18.73 18.32 -35.73
N ILE A 33 18.06 19.46 -35.59
CA ILE A 33 17.71 20.04 -34.30
C ILE A 33 16.70 19.15 -33.56
N THR A 34 15.65 18.69 -34.25
CA THR A 34 14.67 17.75 -33.68
C THR A 34 15.30 16.42 -33.27
N MET A 35 16.20 15.86 -34.09
CA MET A 35 16.95 14.64 -33.72
C MET A 35 17.87 14.86 -32.50
N GLY A 36 18.60 15.98 -32.44
CA GLY A 36 19.51 16.28 -31.32
C GLY A 36 18.79 16.41 -29.98
N ILE A 37 17.66 17.11 -29.96
CA ILE A 37 16.87 17.36 -28.75
C ILE A 37 16.11 16.10 -28.31
N SER A 38 15.70 15.26 -29.27
CA SER A 38 15.06 13.96 -29.02
C SER A 38 16.02 12.87 -28.51
N ILE A 39 17.34 13.04 -28.70
CA ILE A 39 18.37 12.14 -28.18
C ILE A 39 18.78 12.53 -26.75
N LEU A 40 18.81 13.83 -26.43
CA LEU A 40 19.24 14.33 -25.11
C LEU A 40 18.27 13.98 -23.96
N THR A 41 16.97 13.97 -24.23
CA THR A 41 15.90 13.67 -23.25
C THR A 41 15.90 12.22 -22.73
N PRO A 42 16.00 11.17 -23.56
CA PRO A 42 16.11 9.81 -23.07
C PRO A 42 17.44 9.53 -22.37
N LEU A 43 18.54 10.18 -22.78
CA LEU A 43 19.84 10.10 -22.10
C LEU A 43 19.80 10.66 -20.68
N THR A 44 19.10 11.79 -20.49
CA THR A 44 18.89 12.40 -19.17
C THR A 44 17.91 11.57 -18.32
N CYS A 45 16.84 11.01 -18.91
CA CYS A 45 15.94 10.08 -18.22
C CYS A 45 16.64 8.77 -17.78
N LEU A 46 17.51 8.21 -18.64
CA LEU A 46 18.36 7.05 -18.33
C LEU A 46 19.36 7.36 -17.20
N ALA A 47 20.01 8.53 -17.24
CA ALA A 47 20.96 8.95 -16.21
C ALA A 47 20.29 9.15 -14.82
N VAL A 48 19.06 9.66 -14.79
CA VAL A 48 18.25 9.80 -13.57
C VAL A 48 17.76 8.43 -13.08
N GLY A 49 17.36 7.53 -13.99
CA GLY A 49 16.88 6.17 -13.69
C GLY A 49 17.96 5.20 -13.20
N PHE A 50 19.19 5.28 -13.73
CA PHE A 50 20.31 4.40 -13.36
C PHE A 50 21.02 4.77 -12.04
N GLY A 51 20.59 5.84 -11.35
CA GLY A 51 21.04 6.12 -9.99
C GLY A 51 22.29 6.99 -9.85
N PHE A 52 22.65 7.78 -10.87
CA PHE A 52 23.76 8.74 -10.78
C PHE A 52 23.53 9.82 -9.70
N LEU A 53 22.26 10.15 -9.40
CA LEU A 53 21.82 11.14 -8.40
C LEU A 53 21.31 10.46 -7.11
N ARG A 54 22.13 9.58 -6.54
CA ARG A 54 21.70 8.52 -5.60
C ARG A 54 21.04 8.98 -4.28
N ARG A 55 21.09 10.27 -3.87
CA ARG A 55 20.63 10.68 -2.52
C ARG A 55 19.61 11.84 -2.38
N ARG A 56 19.31 12.68 -3.38
CA ARG A 56 18.37 13.81 -3.19
C ARG A 56 17.16 13.74 -4.13
N LYS A 57 15.96 13.53 -3.59
CA LYS A 57 14.67 13.48 -4.34
C LYS A 57 14.41 14.78 -5.12
N PHE A 58 14.68 15.93 -4.49
CA PHE A 58 14.59 17.26 -5.08
C PHE A 58 15.41 17.38 -6.38
N LEU A 59 16.70 17.03 -6.34
CA LEU A 59 17.60 17.22 -7.48
C LEU A 59 17.25 16.30 -8.66
N ARG A 60 16.81 15.06 -8.41
CA ARG A 60 16.33 14.15 -9.47
C ARG A 60 15.10 14.72 -10.17
N LEU A 61 14.17 15.25 -9.38
CA LEU A 61 12.93 15.82 -9.92
C LEU A 61 13.22 17.07 -10.75
N PHE A 62 14.10 17.93 -10.28
CA PHE A 62 14.52 19.13 -10.99
C PHE A 62 15.14 18.81 -12.35
N VAL A 63 16.10 17.86 -12.40
CA VAL A 63 16.73 17.46 -13.67
C VAL A 63 15.72 16.86 -14.64
N LEU A 64 14.79 16.05 -14.14
CA LEU A 64 13.71 15.48 -14.96
C LEU A 64 12.81 16.59 -15.54
N LEU A 65 12.29 17.48 -14.70
CA LEU A 65 11.41 18.56 -15.14
C LEU A 65 12.11 19.55 -16.06
N LEU A 66 13.39 19.85 -15.82
CA LEU A 66 14.20 20.68 -16.71
C LEU A 66 14.36 20.04 -18.09
N SER A 67 14.56 18.72 -18.17
CA SER A 67 14.66 18.02 -19.46
C SER A 67 13.35 18.03 -20.24
N ILE A 68 12.22 17.84 -19.56
CA ILE A 68 10.88 17.90 -20.15
C ILE A 68 10.58 19.33 -20.64
N TRP A 69 10.92 20.34 -19.83
CA TRP A 69 10.76 21.74 -20.19
C TRP A 69 11.56 22.10 -21.45
N LEU A 70 12.85 21.78 -21.49
CA LEU A 70 13.71 22.09 -22.63
C LEU A 70 13.19 21.43 -23.92
N PHE A 71 12.67 20.20 -23.82
CA PHE A 71 12.02 19.53 -24.95
C PHE A 71 10.78 20.27 -25.42
N LEU A 72 9.85 20.61 -24.52
CA LEU A 72 8.60 21.31 -24.87
C LEU A 72 8.85 22.73 -25.39
N ALA A 73 9.82 23.44 -24.82
CA ALA A 73 10.24 24.77 -25.28
C ALA A 73 10.84 24.72 -26.69
N ALA A 74 11.72 23.76 -26.97
CA ALA A 74 12.26 23.56 -28.31
C ALA A 74 11.19 23.11 -29.31
N PHE A 75 10.28 22.22 -28.89
CA PHE A 75 9.18 21.74 -29.73
C PHE A 75 8.21 22.87 -30.09
N SER A 76 7.88 23.73 -29.13
CA SER A 76 7.10 24.95 -29.31
C SER A 76 7.75 25.96 -30.25
N TYR A 77 9.08 25.97 -30.35
CA TYR A 77 9.79 26.85 -31.25
C TYR A 77 9.70 26.39 -32.72
N LEU A 78 9.56 25.07 -32.94
CA LEU A 78 9.61 24.46 -34.27
C LEU A 78 8.26 24.39 -34.97
N ILE A 79 7.16 24.32 -34.21
CA ILE A 79 5.83 24.01 -34.73
C ILE A 79 4.87 25.14 -34.41
N GLU A 80 4.07 25.52 -35.39
CA GLU A 80 3.10 26.60 -35.26
C GLU A 80 1.96 26.23 -34.29
N GLU A 81 1.44 27.23 -33.57
CA GLU A 81 0.35 27.09 -32.58
C GLU A 81 0.56 26.13 -31.38
N VAL A 82 1.74 25.51 -31.22
CA VAL A 82 2.00 24.54 -30.15
C VAL A 82 2.39 25.16 -28.80
N ALA A 83 2.78 26.44 -28.79
CA ALA A 83 3.39 27.09 -27.63
C ALA A 83 2.51 27.12 -26.38
N ILE A 84 1.25 27.51 -26.55
CA ILE A 84 0.28 27.60 -25.45
C ILE A 84 0.02 26.21 -24.85
N PRO A 85 -0.42 25.20 -25.63
CA PRO A 85 -0.71 23.89 -25.05
C PRO A 85 0.55 23.19 -24.50
N ALA A 86 1.75 23.43 -25.07
CA ALA A 86 3.01 22.90 -24.53
C ALA A 86 3.37 23.52 -23.18
N SER A 87 3.14 24.82 -23.00
CA SER A 87 3.37 25.52 -21.74
C SER A 87 2.43 25.01 -20.63
N LEU A 88 1.14 24.86 -20.95
CA LEU A 88 0.12 24.32 -20.04
C LEU A 88 0.45 22.88 -19.65
N LEU A 89 0.87 22.05 -20.61
CA LEU A 89 1.29 20.68 -20.36
C LEU A 89 2.47 20.65 -19.39
N PHE A 90 3.49 21.47 -19.64
CA PHE A 90 4.65 21.57 -18.75
C PHE A 90 4.24 21.99 -17.34
N PHE A 91 3.40 23.02 -17.21
CA PHE A 91 2.92 23.52 -15.93
C PHE A 91 2.25 22.42 -15.11
N ILE A 92 1.29 21.70 -15.71
CA ILE A 92 0.50 20.67 -15.03
C ILE A 92 1.37 19.46 -14.68
N VAL A 93 2.23 18.99 -15.61
CA VAL A 93 3.19 17.91 -15.34
C VAL A 93 4.10 18.31 -14.17
N SER A 94 4.67 19.51 -14.19
CA SER A 94 5.55 19.98 -13.11
C SER A 94 4.83 20.05 -11.77
N MET A 95 3.60 20.58 -11.74
CA MET A 95 2.75 20.61 -10.55
C MET A 95 2.44 19.21 -10.02
N LEU A 96 2.07 18.27 -10.89
CA LEU A 96 1.75 16.88 -10.53
C LEU A 96 2.96 16.16 -9.93
N PHE A 97 4.11 16.29 -10.57
CA PHE A 97 5.33 15.61 -10.16
C PHE A 97 5.93 16.20 -8.89
N SER A 98 5.94 17.53 -8.75
CA SER A 98 6.40 18.19 -7.53
C SER A 98 5.49 17.88 -6.34
N SER A 99 4.18 17.98 -6.52
CA SER A 99 3.22 17.70 -5.44
C SER A 99 3.16 16.23 -5.02
N SER A 100 3.54 15.28 -5.89
CA SER A 100 3.54 13.83 -5.59
C SER A 100 4.83 13.29 -4.98
N ILE A 101 5.98 13.91 -5.25
CA ILE A 101 7.29 13.37 -4.84
C ILE A 101 7.87 14.13 -3.64
N LEU A 102 7.52 15.40 -3.47
CA LEU A 102 8.10 16.29 -2.46
C LEU A 102 7.15 16.55 -1.29
N ALA A 103 7.71 16.94 -0.15
CA ALA A 103 6.93 17.44 0.98
C ALA A 103 6.38 18.83 0.66
N VAL A 104 5.28 19.23 1.30
CA VAL A 104 4.55 20.48 1.03
C VAL A 104 5.49 21.70 1.00
N ASP A 105 6.45 21.77 1.91
CA ASP A 105 7.40 22.89 2.03
C ASP A 105 8.41 22.96 0.86
N ASP A 106 8.68 21.84 0.19
CA ASP A 106 9.64 21.73 -0.92
C ASP A 106 8.99 21.94 -2.30
N VAL A 107 7.66 22.09 -2.39
CA VAL A 107 6.92 22.21 -3.66
C VAL A 107 7.06 23.61 -4.27
N PHE A 108 7.16 24.66 -3.45
CA PHE A 108 7.13 26.06 -3.91
C PHE A 108 8.17 26.41 -4.99
N PRO A 109 9.47 26.02 -4.89
CA PRO A 109 10.46 26.29 -5.93
C PRO A 109 10.09 25.68 -7.30
N PHE A 110 9.39 24.54 -7.30
CA PHE A 110 8.94 23.89 -8.53
C PHE A 110 7.71 24.58 -9.14
N GLN A 111 6.87 25.22 -8.33
CA GLN A 111 5.77 26.06 -8.83
C GLN A 111 6.33 27.28 -9.55
N VAL A 112 7.31 27.95 -8.95
CA VAL A 112 8.00 29.08 -9.59
C VAL A 112 8.70 28.63 -10.88
N PHE A 113 9.45 27.53 -10.84
CA PHE A 113 10.09 26.96 -12.03
C PHE A 113 9.08 26.63 -13.14
N SER A 114 7.94 26.04 -12.77
CA SER A 114 6.88 25.72 -13.73
C SER A 114 6.27 26.96 -14.37
N ALA A 115 6.01 28.01 -13.60
CA ALA A 115 5.45 29.27 -14.10
C ALA A 115 6.44 29.99 -15.03
N VAL A 116 7.70 30.12 -14.60
CA VAL A 116 8.77 30.75 -15.40
C VAL A 116 9.03 29.96 -16.67
N GLY A 117 9.13 28.63 -16.59
CA GLY A 117 9.32 27.79 -17.76
C GLY A 117 8.14 27.85 -18.75
N SER A 118 6.91 27.91 -18.24
CA SER A 118 5.71 28.06 -19.10
C SER A 118 5.71 29.41 -19.81
N PHE A 119 6.04 30.49 -19.11
CA PHE A 119 6.18 31.82 -19.70
C PHE A 119 7.25 31.86 -20.79
N ILE A 120 8.43 31.29 -20.55
CA ILE A 120 9.50 31.22 -21.55
C ILE A 120 9.07 30.39 -22.77
N THR A 121 8.29 29.32 -22.57
CA THR A 121 7.78 28.50 -23.69
C THR A 121 6.83 29.30 -24.57
N ILE A 122 5.89 30.04 -23.96
CA ILE A 122 4.99 30.94 -24.68
C ILE A 122 5.80 32.01 -25.40
N ALA A 123 6.70 32.70 -24.69
CA ALA A 123 7.53 33.77 -25.24
C ALA A 123 8.40 33.30 -26.41
N ALA A 124 9.03 32.13 -26.32
CA ALA A 124 9.79 31.53 -27.41
C ALA A 124 8.90 31.18 -28.62
N GLY A 125 7.68 30.70 -28.35
CA GLY A 125 6.69 30.39 -29.38
C GLY A 125 5.93 31.59 -29.94
N THR A 126 6.03 32.80 -29.37
CA THR A 126 5.34 33.99 -29.92
C THR A 126 6.30 35.03 -30.47
N LEU A 127 7.47 35.24 -29.83
CA LEU A 127 8.37 36.35 -30.16
C LEU A 127 9.41 36.02 -31.23
N LEU A 128 9.59 34.74 -31.56
CA LEU A 128 10.59 34.32 -32.54
C LEU A 128 9.92 34.02 -33.89
N GLU A 129 9.93 34.99 -34.79
CA GLU A 129 9.53 34.87 -36.19
C GLU A 129 10.59 34.08 -36.96
N THR A 130 10.36 32.78 -37.08
CA THR A 130 11.14 31.90 -37.96
C THR A 130 10.17 31.02 -38.74
N SER A 131 10.62 30.44 -39.85
CA SER A 131 9.84 29.50 -40.66
C SER A 131 9.48 28.25 -39.84
N ARG A 132 8.25 28.21 -39.32
CA ARG A 132 7.71 27.11 -38.52
C ARG A 132 7.08 26.03 -39.41
N LEU A 133 6.96 24.84 -38.85
CA LEU A 133 6.24 23.74 -39.48
C LEU A 133 4.77 23.82 -39.08
N ASP A 134 3.88 23.91 -40.08
CA ASP A 134 2.46 23.64 -39.88
C ASP A 134 2.23 22.12 -39.96
N ILE A 135 1.90 21.52 -38.81
CA ILE A 135 1.53 20.11 -38.71
C ILE A 135 0.17 20.04 -37.99
N PRO A 136 -0.94 20.03 -38.74
CA PRO A 136 -2.29 20.16 -38.18
C PRO A 136 -2.61 19.10 -37.10
N SER A 137 -2.05 17.90 -37.23
CA SER A 137 -2.29 16.79 -36.30
C SER A 137 -1.59 16.96 -34.94
N ILE A 138 -0.50 17.73 -34.84
CA ILE A 138 0.30 17.79 -33.60
C ILE A 138 -0.42 18.56 -32.50
N ASN A 139 -1.10 19.66 -32.82
CA ASN A 139 -1.89 20.40 -31.83
C ASN A 139 -3.00 19.51 -31.25
N THR A 140 -3.64 18.72 -32.10
CA THR A 140 -4.63 17.71 -31.71
C THR A 140 -4.07 16.71 -30.68
N TYR A 141 -2.92 16.10 -30.96
CA TYR A 141 -2.30 15.17 -30.01
C TYR A 141 -1.92 15.85 -28.69
N LEU A 142 -1.42 17.08 -28.74
CA LEU A 142 -0.98 17.79 -27.53
C LEU A 142 -2.14 18.13 -26.60
N ILE A 143 -3.29 18.50 -27.15
CA ILE A 143 -4.52 18.81 -26.40
C ILE A 143 -5.09 17.55 -25.74
N VAL A 144 -5.06 16.41 -26.45
CA VAL A 144 -5.46 15.12 -25.87
C VAL A 144 -4.55 14.75 -24.70
N VAL A 145 -3.23 14.92 -24.85
CA VAL A 145 -2.25 14.67 -23.78
C VAL A 145 -2.48 15.65 -22.62
N LEU A 146 -2.73 16.93 -22.89
CA LEU A 146 -3.06 17.94 -21.88
C LEU A 146 -4.29 17.53 -21.06
N ALA A 147 -5.36 17.10 -21.74
CA ALA A 147 -6.59 16.65 -21.10
C ALA A 147 -6.34 15.45 -20.17
N LEU A 148 -5.57 14.46 -20.65
CA LEU A 148 -5.20 13.26 -19.88
C LEU A 148 -4.39 13.62 -18.64
N VAL A 149 -3.35 14.45 -18.79
CA VAL A 149 -2.49 14.86 -17.68
C VAL A 149 -3.27 15.71 -16.66
N SER A 150 -4.14 16.60 -17.13
CA SER A 150 -5.03 17.40 -16.27
C SER A 150 -5.95 16.51 -15.44
N LEU A 151 -6.49 15.44 -16.04
CA LEU A 151 -7.34 14.46 -15.35
C LEU A 151 -6.56 13.69 -14.28
N VAL A 152 -5.34 13.26 -14.59
CA VAL A 152 -4.46 12.59 -13.60
C VAL A 152 -4.09 13.56 -12.45
N TYR A 153 -3.78 14.82 -12.76
CA TYR A 153 -3.46 15.83 -11.74
C TYR A 153 -4.65 16.12 -10.83
N LEU A 154 -5.84 16.24 -11.41
CA LEU A 154 -7.04 16.49 -10.64
C LEU A 154 -7.45 15.27 -9.80
N PHE A 155 -7.30 14.05 -10.31
CA PHE A 155 -7.43 12.83 -9.51
C PHE A 155 -6.46 12.82 -8.33
N TYR A 156 -5.21 13.18 -8.57
CA TYR A 156 -4.21 13.31 -7.51
C TYR A 156 -4.63 14.33 -6.42
N LEU A 157 -5.06 15.53 -6.81
CA LEU A 157 -5.57 16.55 -5.88
C LEU A 157 -6.78 16.08 -5.06
N LEU A 158 -7.64 15.23 -5.64
CA LEU A 158 -8.79 14.66 -4.96
C LEU A 158 -8.43 13.57 -3.94
N THR A 159 -7.35 12.82 -4.19
CA THR A 159 -6.82 11.84 -3.24
C THR A 159 -6.10 12.50 -2.06
N GLN A 160 -5.53 13.69 -2.26
CA GLN A 160 -4.98 14.52 -1.20
C GLN A 160 -6.10 15.07 -0.29
N ARG A 161 -5.83 15.25 1.01
CA ARG A 161 -6.81 15.74 2.02
C ARG A 161 -7.20 17.23 1.84
N ILE A 162 -7.13 17.77 0.63
CA ILE A 162 -7.34 19.20 0.33
C ILE A 162 -8.84 19.56 0.39
N LEU A 163 -9.74 18.66 -0.04
CA LEU A 163 -11.19 18.91 -0.04
C LEU A 163 -11.87 18.25 1.19
N PRO A 164 -12.71 18.98 1.95
CA PRO A 164 -13.14 18.53 3.28
C PRO A 164 -14.20 17.43 3.27
N SER A 165 -15.09 17.38 2.28
CA SER A 165 -16.20 16.41 2.25
C SER A 165 -16.09 15.40 1.09
N LEU A 166 -16.51 14.16 1.33
CA LEU A 166 -16.56 13.09 0.32
C LEU A 166 -17.43 13.51 -0.88
N GLN A 167 -18.54 14.20 -0.61
CA GLN A 167 -19.47 14.67 -1.65
C GLN A 167 -18.80 15.65 -2.62
N ILE A 168 -18.03 16.62 -2.11
CA ILE A 168 -17.33 17.60 -2.95
C ILE A 168 -16.24 16.92 -3.77
N ARG A 169 -15.54 15.94 -3.19
CA ARG A 169 -14.53 15.16 -3.92
C ARG A 169 -15.17 14.36 -5.07
N LEU A 170 -16.24 13.61 -4.80
CA LEU A 170 -16.94 12.84 -5.83
C LEU A 170 -17.50 13.73 -6.94
N LEU A 171 -18.06 14.90 -6.59
CA LEU A 171 -18.58 15.86 -7.55
C LEU A 171 -17.48 16.42 -8.46
N ASN A 172 -16.40 16.95 -7.87
CA ASN A 172 -15.29 17.52 -8.62
C ASN A 172 -14.59 16.46 -9.49
N PHE A 173 -14.46 15.22 -8.99
CA PHE A 173 -13.93 14.11 -9.79
C PHE A 173 -14.79 13.84 -11.02
N SER A 174 -16.10 13.65 -10.81
CA SER A 174 -17.03 13.30 -11.87
C SER A 174 -17.13 14.41 -12.91
N LEU A 175 -17.15 15.67 -12.46
CA LEU A 175 -17.14 16.83 -13.34
C LEU A 175 -15.88 16.90 -14.18
N ALA A 176 -14.71 16.75 -13.58
CA ALA A 176 -13.46 16.88 -14.32
C ALA A 176 -13.19 15.71 -15.27
N VAL A 177 -13.50 14.47 -14.88
CA VAL A 177 -13.38 13.29 -15.75
C VAL A 177 -14.26 13.41 -16.99
N SER A 178 -15.38 14.14 -16.88
CA SER A 178 -16.32 14.29 -17.99
C SER A 178 -16.07 15.57 -18.80
N LEU A 179 -15.87 16.72 -18.14
CA LEU A 179 -15.73 18.03 -18.78
C LEU A 179 -14.37 18.21 -19.46
N ILE A 180 -13.28 17.74 -18.87
CA ILE A 180 -11.94 17.95 -19.45
C ILE A 180 -11.82 17.27 -20.83
N PRO A 181 -12.19 15.99 -21.00
CA PRO A 181 -12.20 15.37 -22.32
C PRO A 181 -13.23 16.02 -23.26
N LEU A 182 -14.41 16.40 -22.75
CA LEU A 182 -15.44 17.04 -23.58
C LEU A 182 -14.95 18.37 -24.15
N ILE A 183 -14.32 19.23 -23.34
CA ILE A 183 -13.75 20.51 -23.77
C ILE A 183 -12.63 20.27 -24.79
N ALA A 184 -11.75 19.30 -24.54
CA ALA A 184 -10.66 18.95 -25.45
C ALA A 184 -11.15 18.44 -26.81
N ILE A 185 -12.12 17.52 -26.82
CA ILE A 185 -12.76 17.01 -28.04
C ILE A 185 -13.49 18.12 -28.77
N SER A 186 -14.19 18.99 -28.03
CA SER A 186 -14.92 20.10 -28.63
C SER A 186 -13.99 21.07 -29.33
N TYR A 187 -12.89 21.45 -28.69
CA TYR A 187 -11.87 22.29 -29.31
C TYR A 187 -11.31 21.63 -30.59
N LEU A 188 -11.00 20.33 -30.54
CA LEU A 188 -10.52 19.56 -31.68
C LEU A 188 -11.55 19.54 -32.84
N VAL A 189 -12.83 19.36 -32.51
CA VAL A 189 -13.93 19.44 -33.49
C VAL A 189 -14.02 20.83 -34.09
N MET A 190 -13.93 21.89 -33.28
CA MET A 190 -13.97 23.28 -33.77
C MET A 190 -12.82 23.57 -34.73
N THR A 191 -11.58 23.19 -34.38
CA THR A 191 -10.42 23.39 -35.25
C THR A 191 -10.52 22.60 -36.55
N ASN A 192 -10.97 21.34 -36.47
CA ASN A 192 -11.15 20.51 -37.65
C ASN A 192 -12.29 20.99 -38.54
N GLN A 193 -13.41 21.42 -37.94
CA GLN A 193 -14.53 22.00 -38.67
C GLN A 193 -14.13 23.27 -39.39
N ARG A 194 -13.37 24.16 -38.73
CA ARG A 194 -12.85 25.38 -39.38
C ARG A 194 -11.99 25.06 -40.58
N SER A 195 -10.99 24.18 -40.42
CA SER A 195 -10.10 23.79 -41.52
C SER A 195 -10.86 23.07 -42.65
N SER A 196 -11.78 22.17 -42.30
CA SER A 196 -12.61 21.47 -43.28
C SER A 196 -13.52 22.43 -44.04
N PHE A 197 -14.08 23.43 -43.36
CA PHE A 197 -14.93 24.45 -43.95
C PHE A 197 -14.14 25.35 -44.90
N GLU A 198 -12.97 25.85 -44.48
CA GLU A 198 -12.08 26.65 -45.33
C GLU A 198 -11.64 25.88 -46.58
N ASN A 199 -11.33 24.59 -46.45
CA ASN A 199 -10.97 23.72 -47.58
C ASN A 199 -12.17 23.46 -48.51
N GLN A 200 -13.35 23.18 -47.96
CA GLN A 200 -14.57 22.98 -48.75
C GLN A 200 -14.94 24.26 -49.50
N MET A 201 -14.84 25.41 -48.85
CA MET A 201 -15.07 26.73 -49.44
C MET A 201 -14.07 26.99 -50.57
N ARG A 202 -12.78 26.73 -50.34
CA ARG A 202 -11.73 26.83 -51.36
C ARG A 202 -12.04 26.02 -52.61
N GLU A 203 -12.40 24.75 -52.45
CA GLU A 203 -12.70 23.88 -53.59
C GLU A 203 -14.01 24.27 -54.28
N SER A 204 -15.06 24.60 -53.51
CA SER A 204 -16.33 25.08 -54.07
C SER A 204 -16.15 26.37 -54.89
N LEU A 205 -15.34 27.32 -54.40
CA LEU A 205 -15.06 28.58 -55.08
C LEU A 205 -14.25 28.39 -56.36
N LYS A 206 -13.23 27.51 -56.33
CA LYS A 206 -12.49 27.17 -57.55
C LYS A 206 -13.41 26.58 -58.61
N VAL A 207 -14.32 25.68 -58.23
CA VAL A 207 -15.28 25.07 -59.16
C VAL A 207 -16.26 26.12 -59.70
N ALA A 208 -16.79 27.00 -58.84
CA ALA A 208 -17.69 28.07 -59.27
C ALA A 208 -17.01 29.05 -60.23
N ALA A 209 -15.78 29.47 -59.91
CA ALA A 209 -14.99 30.33 -60.77
C ALA A 209 -14.65 29.64 -62.10
N ALA A 210 -14.33 28.33 -62.08
CA ALA A 210 -14.05 27.55 -63.29
C ALA A 210 -15.28 27.44 -64.18
N ALA A 211 -16.46 27.19 -63.60
CA ALA A 211 -17.72 27.18 -64.33
C ALA A 211 -18.02 28.55 -64.96
N LYS A 212 -17.77 29.65 -64.23
CA LYS A 212 -17.96 30.99 -64.80
C LYS A 212 -16.93 31.31 -65.89
N ALA A 213 -15.67 30.91 -65.73
CA ALA A 213 -14.65 31.03 -66.76
C ALA A 213 -15.04 30.25 -68.02
N GLU A 214 -15.56 29.03 -67.86
CA GLU A 214 -16.06 28.20 -68.95
C GLU A 214 -17.26 28.84 -69.66
N GLU A 215 -18.19 29.47 -68.95
CA GLU A 215 -19.31 30.22 -69.54
C GLU A 215 -18.83 31.41 -70.40
N VAL A 216 -17.83 32.15 -69.91
CA VAL A 216 -17.20 33.26 -70.67
C VAL A 216 -16.46 32.72 -71.90
N ASP A 217 -15.67 31.66 -71.74
CA ASP A 217 -14.97 31.01 -72.85
C ASP A 217 -15.93 30.43 -73.90
N ALA A 218 -17.05 29.84 -73.45
CA ALA A 218 -18.09 29.32 -74.32
C ALA A 218 -18.75 30.44 -75.13
N PHE A 219 -18.99 31.63 -74.54
CA PHE A 219 -19.47 32.79 -75.28
C PHE A 219 -18.51 33.20 -76.40
N PHE A 220 -17.22 33.37 -76.10
CA PHE A 220 -16.24 33.74 -77.12
C PHE A 220 -16.07 32.67 -78.20
N SER A 221 -16.03 31.39 -77.81
CA SER A 221 -15.86 30.27 -78.74
C SER A 221 -17.09 30.05 -79.62
N SER A 222 -18.30 30.06 -79.06
CA SER A 222 -19.54 29.95 -79.83
C SER A 222 -19.73 31.14 -80.77
N THR A 223 -19.38 32.35 -80.34
CA THR A 223 -19.45 33.55 -81.18
C THR A 223 -18.44 33.50 -82.33
N LYS A 224 -17.21 33.02 -82.08
CA LYS A 224 -16.21 32.77 -83.15
C LYS A 224 -16.75 31.79 -84.20
N GLU A 225 -17.35 30.67 -83.78
CA GLU A 225 -17.91 29.68 -84.70
C GLU A 225 -19.12 30.22 -85.45
N MET A 226 -19.99 31.00 -84.80
CA MET A 226 -21.09 31.71 -85.47
C MET A 226 -20.55 32.66 -86.54
N MET A 227 -19.51 33.43 -86.23
CA MET A 227 -18.88 34.34 -87.19
C MET A 227 -18.27 33.60 -88.37
N ARG A 228 -17.66 32.44 -88.13
CA ARG A 228 -17.14 31.56 -89.18
C ARG A 228 -18.24 31.02 -90.08
N ALA A 229 -19.36 30.58 -89.51
CA ALA A 229 -20.52 30.13 -90.26
C ALA A 229 -21.11 31.25 -91.12
N ASN A 230 -21.25 32.45 -90.54
CA ASN A 230 -21.74 33.63 -91.26
C ASN A 230 -20.78 34.03 -92.39
N ALA A 231 -19.47 34.08 -92.16
CA ALA A 231 -18.48 34.42 -93.18
C ALA A 231 -18.44 33.42 -94.35
N SER A 232 -18.94 32.20 -94.14
CA SER A 232 -19.04 31.16 -95.16
C SER A 232 -20.28 31.28 -96.05
N LEU A 233 -21.17 32.27 -95.82
CA LEU A 233 -22.33 32.49 -96.66
C LEU A 233 -21.89 32.85 -98.10
N PRO A 234 -22.43 32.20 -99.15
CA PRO A 234 -21.94 32.36 -100.52
C PRO A 234 -22.00 33.79 -101.07
N ILE A 235 -22.92 34.61 -100.57
CA ILE A 235 -23.08 36.00 -101.01
C ILE A 235 -21.82 36.83 -100.76
N PHE A 236 -21.09 36.59 -99.65
CA PHE A 236 -19.90 37.37 -99.29
C PHE A 236 -18.72 37.09 -100.22
N SER A 237 -18.44 35.82 -100.51
CA SER A 237 -17.37 35.45 -101.43
C SER A 237 -17.71 35.85 -102.87
N ARG A 238 -18.97 35.67 -103.30
CA ARG A 238 -19.44 36.08 -104.62
C ARG A 238 -19.33 37.60 -104.80
N TYR A 239 -19.74 38.40 -103.82
CA TYR A 239 -19.63 39.86 -103.87
C TYR A 239 -18.17 40.33 -103.96
N LEU A 240 -17.29 39.79 -103.11
CA LEU A 240 -15.88 40.18 -103.07
C LEU A 240 -15.06 39.69 -104.28
N SER A 241 -15.53 38.65 -104.97
CA SER A 241 -14.88 38.15 -106.20
C SER A 241 -15.12 39.04 -107.42
N ILE A 242 -16.13 39.91 -107.40
CA ILE A 242 -16.49 40.79 -108.52
C ILE A 242 -15.84 42.17 -108.32
N PRO A 243 -15.06 42.67 -109.32
CA PRO A 243 -14.50 44.01 -109.27
C PRO A 243 -15.57 45.09 -109.06
N GLU A 244 -15.26 46.10 -108.25
CA GLU A 244 -16.18 47.17 -107.82
C GLU A 244 -16.94 47.84 -108.99
N ASN A 245 -16.27 48.03 -110.12
CA ASN A 245 -16.82 48.63 -111.33
C ASN A 245 -17.78 47.73 -112.14
N TRP A 246 -17.95 46.46 -111.78
CA TRP A 246 -18.79 45.48 -112.48
C TRP A 246 -19.82 44.77 -111.57
N ARG A 247 -20.05 45.28 -110.35
CA ARG A 247 -20.99 44.65 -109.41
C ARG A 247 -22.45 44.84 -109.87
N PRO A 248 -23.22 43.76 -110.09
CA PRO A 248 -24.64 43.86 -110.43
C PRO A 248 -25.46 44.33 -109.21
N SER A 249 -26.44 45.21 -109.45
CA SER A 249 -27.32 45.73 -108.40
C SER A 249 -28.11 44.63 -107.67
N ASP A 250 -28.38 43.49 -108.31
CA ASP A 250 -29.05 42.35 -107.67
C ASP A 250 -28.18 41.70 -106.58
N ILE A 251 -26.87 41.59 -106.80
CA ILE A 251 -25.92 41.03 -105.81
C ILE A 251 -25.71 42.02 -104.66
N GLU A 252 -25.65 43.32 -104.96
CA GLU A 252 -25.64 44.37 -103.93
C GLU A 252 -26.87 44.28 -103.03
N ASN A 253 -28.08 44.21 -103.61
CA ASN A 253 -29.33 44.06 -102.86
C ASN A 253 -29.38 42.77 -102.01
N GLU A 254 -28.86 41.66 -102.54
CA GLU A 254 -28.75 40.40 -101.79
C GLU A 254 -27.75 40.51 -100.63
N LEU A 255 -26.61 41.19 -100.82
CA LEU A 255 -25.64 41.48 -99.76
C LEU A 255 -26.27 42.35 -98.67
N TYR A 256 -26.91 43.46 -99.05
CA TYR A 256 -27.60 44.39 -98.15
C TYR A 256 -28.59 43.63 -97.27
N SER A 257 -29.50 42.87 -97.90
CA SER A 257 -30.52 42.10 -97.17
C SER A 257 -29.93 40.99 -96.28
N THR A 258 -28.83 40.35 -96.68
CA THR A 258 -28.17 39.32 -95.87
C THR A 258 -27.55 39.92 -94.61
N ILE A 259 -26.78 41.00 -94.74
CA ILE A 259 -26.13 41.63 -93.59
C ILE A 259 -27.16 42.30 -92.68
N GLU A 260 -28.21 42.92 -93.24
CA GLU A 260 -29.32 43.43 -92.47
C GLU A 260 -30.06 42.32 -91.71
N SER A 261 -30.29 41.15 -92.33
CA SER A 261 -30.89 39.99 -91.65
C SER A 261 -30.00 39.42 -90.54
N LEU A 262 -28.68 39.34 -90.76
CA LEU A 262 -27.72 38.93 -89.73
C LEU A 262 -27.68 39.92 -88.56
N SER A 263 -27.78 41.20 -88.88
CA SER A 263 -27.84 42.29 -87.92
C SER A 263 -29.13 42.19 -87.09
N LEU A 264 -30.30 42.14 -87.72
CA LEU A 264 -31.61 42.03 -87.04
C LEU A 264 -31.76 40.76 -86.20
N ALA A 265 -31.30 39.61 -86.68
CA ALA A 265 -31.37 38.34 -85.95
C ALA A 265 -30.59 38.39 -84.62
N ASN A 266 -29.49 39.16 -84.57
CA ASN A 266 -28.61 39.23 -83.39
C ASN A 266 -28.81 40.52 -82.56
N ILE A 267 -29.30 41.61 -83.15
CA ILE A 267 -29.66 42.86 -82.47
C ILE A 267 -30.86 42.65 -81.53
N THR A 268 -31.79 41.74 -81.86
CA THR A 268 -32.93 41.42 -80.98
C THR A 268 -32.51 40.82 -79.61
N GLN A 269 -31.26 40.36 -79.47
CA GLN A 269 -30.64 39.95 -78.20
C GLN A 269 -29.82 41.07 -77.53
N GLY A 270 -29.63 42.22 -78.20
CA GLY A 270 -28.96 43.43 -77.69
C GLY A 270 -27.43 43.33 -77.63
N ASP A 271 -26.82 42.32 -78.25
CA ASP A 271 -25.39 42.01 -78.08
C ASP A 271 -24.52 42.51 -79.24
N VAL A 272 -25.04 42.54 -80.47
CA VAL A 272 -24.33 42.98 -81.67
C VAL A 272 -24.70 44.41 -82.04
N LEU A 273 -23.69 45.25 -82.25
CA LEU A 273 -23.82 46.66 -82.66
C LEU A 273 -23.87 46.81 -84.18
N SER A 274 -22.95 46.16 -84.91
CA SER A 274 -23.00 46.18 -86.37
C SER A 274 -22.20 45.05 -87.04
N PHE A 275 -22.61 44.65 -88.24
CA PHE A 275 -21.90 43.73 -89.12
C PHE A 275 -21.35 44.46 -90.33
N GLY A 276 -20.07 44.24 -90.64
CA GLY A 276 -19.39 44.87 -91.77
C GLY A 276 -18.58 43.87 -92.57
N LEU A 277 -18.53 44.08 -93.88
CA LEU A 277 -17.75 43.30 -94.83
C LEU A 277 -16.59 44.15 -95.35
N LEU A 278 -15.37 43.70 -95.08
CA LEU A 278 -14.14 44.38 -95.49
C LEU A 278 -13.55 43.67 -96.70
N ASN A 279 -13.08 44.42 -97.70
CA ASN A 279 -12.37 43.85 -98.84
C ASN A 279 -10.91 43.49 -98.51
N ALA A 280 -10.20 42.91 -99.47
CA ALA A 280 -8.79 42.54 -99.37
C ALA A 280 -7.85 43.70 -99.00
N SER A 281 -8.25 44.95 -99.27
CA SER A 281 -7.49 46.15 -98.91
C SER A 281 -7.83 46.68 -97.51
N GLY A 282 -8.79 46.06 -96.81
CA GLY A 282 -9.23 46.47 -95.48
C GLY A 282 -10.22 47.62 -95.46
N ILE A 283 -10.80 47.97 -96.62
CA ILE A 283 -11.84 49.00 -96.72
C ILE A 283 -13.20 48.36 -96.45
N VAL A 284 -14.01 49.00 -95.62
CA VAL A 284 -15.39 48.57 -95.32
C VAL A 284 -16.28 48.80 -96.54
N GLU A 285 -16.57 47.73 -97.29
CA GLU A 285 -17.43 47.74 -98.49
C GLU A 285 -18.90 47.89 -98.13
N TYR A 286 -19.29 47.29 -97.02
CA TYR A 286 -20.62 47.44 -96.46
C TYR A 286 -20.60 47.30 -94.95
N ASP A 287 -21.48 48.00 -94.27
CA ASP A 287 -21.73 47.89 -92.84
C ASP A 287 -23.22 48.11 -92.57
N SER A 288 -23.79 47.38 -91.62
CA SER A 288 -25.14 47.67 -91.15
C SER A 288 -25.24 49.01 -90.42
N ASP A 289 -24.11 49.58 -89.99
CA ASP A 289 -23.95 50.97 -89.54
C ASP A 289 -23.49 51.85 -90.72
N PRO A 290 -24.37 52.68 -91.31
CA PRO A 290 -24.05 53.47 -92.50
C PRO A 290 -22.88 54.44 -92.32
N GLU A 291 -22.58 54.86 -91.07
CA GLU A 291 -21.50 55.82 -90.81
C GLU A 291 -20.10 55.24 -91.05
N ARG A 292 -19.98 53.91 -91.20
CA ARG A 292 -18.70 53.21 -91.35
C ARG A 292 -18.35 52.79 -92.75
N VAL A 293 -19.31 52.82 -93.67
CA VAL A 293 -19.07 52.39 -95.05
C VAL A 293 -17.99 53.29 -95.67
N GLY A 294 -16.96 52.67 -96.25
CA GLY A 294 -15.80 53.36 -96.82
C GLY A 294 -14.66 53.66 -95.83
N ALA A 295 -14.77 53.28 -94.55
CA ALA A 295 -13.68 53.40 -93.59
C ALA A 295 -12.51 52.46 -93.93
N ASP A 296 -11.27 52.91 -93.73
CA ASP A 296 -10.06 52.10 -93.85
C ASP A 296 -9.72 51.46 -92.49
N GLU A 297 -9.92 50.14 -92.39
CA GLU A 297 -9.62 49.32 -91.21
C GLU A 297 -8.41 48.38 -91.47
N SER A 298 -7.62 48.61 -92.53
CA SER A 298 -6.50 47.76 -92.96
C SER A 298 -5.37 47.62 -91.93
N GLN A 299 -5.22 48.62 -91.07
CA GLN A 299 -4.21 48.66 -90.02
C GLN A 299 -4.65 47.98 -88.72
N SER A 300 -5.93 47.61 -88.62
CA SER A 300 -6.47 47.01 -87.40
C SER A 300 -5.97 45.59 -87.16
N ASP A 301 -5.83 45.24 -85.89
CA ASP A 301 -5.33 43.91 -85.49
C ASP A 301 -6.31 42.80 -85.86
N TYR A 302 -7.63 43.04 -85.82
CA TYR A 302 -8.63 42.05 -86.21
C TYR A 302 -8.62 41.76 -87.70
N PHE A 303 -8.49 42.79 -88.55
CA PHE A 303 -8.41 42.61 -89.99
C PHE A 303 -7.13 41.86 -90.36
N ARG A 304 -5.98 42.32 -89.87
CA ARG A 304 -4.68 41.68 -90.14
C ARG A 304 -4.63 40.25 -89.67
N SER A 305 -5.09 39.99 -88.45
CA SER A 305 -5.10 38.64 -87.89
C SER A 305 -5.97 37.74 -88.75
N SER A 306 -7.24 38.08 -88.99
CA SER A 306 -8.13 37.23 -89.77
C SER A 306 -7.71 37.07 -91.24
N TYR A 307 -7.29 38.16 -91.89
CA TYR A 307 -6.93 38.15 -93.31
C TYR A 307 -5.62 37.40 -93.60
N SER A 308 -4.58 37.60 -92.77
CA SER A 308 -3.27 36.99 -93.00
C SER A 308 -3.17 35.55 -92.49
N SER A 309 -3.83 35.23 -91.38
CA SER A 309 -3.73 33.91 -90.75
C SER A 309 -4.80 32.92 -91.23
N GLY A 310 -5.90 33.40 -91.83
CA GLY A 310 -7.01 32.55 -92.26
C GLY A 310 -7.79 31.91 -91.12
N ILE A 311 -7.62 32.38 -89.88
CA ILE A 311 -8.41 31.94 -88.72
C ILE A 311 -9.33 33.05 -88.23
N SER A 312 -10.48 32.69 -87.67
CA SER A 312 -11.36 33.67 -87.02
C SER A 312 -10.67 34.23 -85.77
N TYR A 313 -10.76 35.53 -85.60
CA TYR A 313 -10.04 36.26 -84.57
C TYR A 313 -10.99 37.14 -83.75
N VAL A 314 -10.75 37.20 -82.44
CA VAL A 314 -11.39 38.14 -81.53
C VAL A 314 -10.35 39.17 -81.18
N ALA A 315 -10.56 40.42 -81.59
CA ALA A 315 -9.75 41.51 -81.08
C ALA A 315 -10.05 41.75 -79.61
N ASP A 316 -9.05 42.29 -78.92
CA ASP A 316 -9.26 42.84 -77.60
C ASP A 316 -10.24 44.02 -77.65
N LEU A 317 -10.39 44.72 -76.52
CA LEU A 317 -11.30 45.85 -76.41
C LEU A 317 -10.88 47.03 -77.31
N VAL A 318 -11.80 47.50 -78.15
CA VAL A 318 -11.58 48.67 -79.02
C VAL A 318 -12.38 49.86 -78.50
N PHE A 319 -11.69 50.97 -78.24
CA PHE A 319 -12.31 52.23 -77.82
C PHE A 319 -12.42 53.21 -78.99
N GLN A 320 -13.64 53.71 -79.23
CA GLN A 320 -13.88 54.79 -80.20
C GLN A 320 -14.14 56.11 -79.46
N PRO A 321 -13.81 57.27 -80.07
CA PRO A 321 -14.15 58.58 -79.50
C PRO A 321 -15.67 58.67 -79.29
N ASP A 322 -16.10 58.95 -78.06
CA ASP A 322 -17.50 59.15 -77.65
C ASP A 322 -18.46 57.94 -77.75
N GLN A 323 -17.96 56.72 -77.99
CA GLN A 323 -18.78 55.49 -78.01
C GLN A 323 -18.42 54.52 -76.88
N GLN A 324 -19.36 53.63 -76.54
CA GLN A 324 -19.12 52.54 -75.60
C GLN A 324 -18.04 51.59 -76.16
N PRO A 325 -17.20 50.97 -75.32
CA PRO A 325 -16.19 50.03 -75.77
C PRO A 325 -16.80 48.75 -76.33
N GLU A 326 -16.11 48.16 -77.29
CA GLU A 326 -16.64 47.10 -78.11
C GLU A 326 -15.67 45.95 -78.24
N ILE A 327 -16.23 44.76 -78.42
CA ILE A 327 -15.48 43.54 -78.72
C ILE A 327 -15.68 43.24 -80.19
N ILE A 328 -14.59 43.10 -80.94
CA ILE A 328 -14.66 42.87 -82.38
C ILE A 328 -14.34 41.42 -82.69
N PHE A 329 -15.30 40.73 -83.31
CA PHE A 329 -15.11 39.42 -83.88
C PHE A 329 -14.92 39.55 -85.38
N SER A 330 -13.93 38.86 -85.92
CA SER A 330 -13.60 38.89 -87.33
C SER A 330 -13.39 37.47 -87.86
N SER A 331 -13.84 37.22 -89.07
CA SER A 331 -13.70 35.92 -89.72
C SER A 331 -13.38 36.10 -91.21
N PRO A 332 -12.38 35.38 -91.75
CA PRO A 332 -12.02 35.49 -93.16
C PRO A 332 -13.13 34.94 -94.06
N VAL A 333 -13.39 35.66 -95.14
CA VAL A 333 -14.27 35.20 -96.22
C VAL A 333 -13.41 34.52 -97.27
N PHE A 334 -13.64 33.24 -97.50
CA PHE A 334 -12.86 32.44 -98.44
C PHE A 334 -13.49 32.42 -99.84
N GLY A 335 -12.64 32.49 -100.86
CA GLY A 335 -13.02 32.18 -102.25
C GLY A 335 -12.97 30.68 -102.55
N GLU A 336 -13.34 30.30 -103.77
CA GLU A 336 -13.39 28.89 -104.22
C GLU A 336 -12.03 28.16 -104.14
N GLU A 337 -10.91 28.90 -104.25
CA GLU A 337 -9.54 28.37 -104.15
C GLU A 337 -8.96 28.43 -102.72
N ASN A 338 -9.80 28.64 -101.70
CA ASN A 338 -9.41 28.75 -100.27
C ASN A 338 -8.48 29.94 -99.96
N GLN A 339 -8.46 30.94 -100.84
CA GLN A 339 -7.84 32.24 -100.63
C GLN A 339 -8.76 33.18 -99.84
N VAL A 340 -8.20 34.02 -98.98
CA VAL A 340 -8.99 35.02 -98.25
C VAL A 340 -9.29 36.21 -99.16
N LEU A 341 -10.57 36.44 -99.48
CA LEU A 341 -11.03 37.54 -100.33
C LEU A 341 -11.32 38.83 -99.56
N GLY A 342 -11.55 38.69 -98.25
CA GLY A 342 -11.90 39.79 -97.36
C GLY A 342 -12.24 39.25 -95.97
N VAL A 343 -12.79 40.10 -95.11
CA VAL A 343 -13.08 39.77 -93.71
C VAL A 343 -14.49 40.20 -93.35
N LEU A 344 -15.28 39.29 -92.79
CA LEU A 344 -16.56 39.62 -92.14
C LEU A 344 -16.27 40.01 -90.70
N ARG A 345 -16.73 41.17 -90.27
CA ARG A 345 -16.50 41.75 -88.95
C ARG A 345 -17.83 42.01 -88.24
N ALA A 346 -17.94 41.58 -86.99
CA ALA A 346 -19.04 41.93 -86.10
C ALA A 346 -18.53 42.70 -84.88
N ARG A 347 -19.22 43.78 -84.53
CA ARG A 347 -18.95 44.59 -83.34
C ARG A 347 -19.95 44.22 -82.26
N PHE A 348 -19.48 43.88 -81.07
CA PHE A 348 -20.31 43.52 -79.93
C PHE A 348 -20.21 44.56 -78.82
N SER A 349 -21.32 44.82 -78.14
CA SER A 349 -21.31 45.68 -76.95
C SER A 349 -20.66 44.94 -75.77
N LEU A 350 -19.85 45.65 -74.99
CA LEU A 350 -19.32 45.12 -73.73
C LEU A 350 -20.44 44.78 -72.72
N GLN A 351 -21.65 45.33 -72.90
CA GLN A 351 -22.83 44.99 -72.07
C GLN A 351 -23.18 43.50 -72.11
N SER A 352 -22.83 42.81 -73.20
CA SER A 352 -23.01 41.35 -73.35
C SER A 352 -22.18 40.58 -72.30
N ILE A 353 -20.94 41.03 -72.06
CA ILE A 353 -20.06 40.45 -71.03
C ILE A 353 -20.53 40.84 -69.63
N ASP A 354 -20.96 42.10 -69.42
CA ASP A 354 -21.53 42.52 -68.14
C ASP A 354 -22.76 41.65 -67.76
N ARG A 355 -23.63 41.32 -68.73
CA ARG A 355 -24.78 40.42 -68.53
C ARG A 355 -24.33 38.99 -68.21
N LEU A 356 -23.33 38.47 -68.94
CA LEU A 356 -22.79 37.13 -68.74
C LEU A 356 -22.16 36.95 -67.36
N LEU A 357 -21.47 37.97 -66.87
CA LEU A 357 -20.85 37.94 -65.54
C LEU A 357 -21.86 38.12 -64.41
N ARG A 358 -22.99 38.78 -64.69
CA ARG A 358 -24.09 38.99 -63.73
C ARG A 358 -25.16 37.91 -63.78
N SER A 359 -25.08 36.94 -64.71
CA SER A 359 -26.04 35.83 -64.79
C SER A 359 -26.02 35.04 -63.47
N GLU A 360 -27.20 34.86 -62.85
CA GLU A 360 -27.35 34.21 -61.53
C GLU A 360 -26.93 32.75 -61.59
N THR A 361 -25.66 32.48 -61.30
CA THR A 361 -25.18 31.13 -60.99
C THR A 361 -24.64 31.08 -59.56
N THR A 362 -25.49 31.37 -58.58
CA THR A 362 -25.24 30.89 -57.22
C THR A 362 -26.55 30.51 -56.52
N THR A 363 -26.68 29.22 -56.23
CA THR A 363 -27.73 28.59 -55.40
C THR A 363 -27.65 29.01 -53.92
N TYR A 364 -26.76 29.93 -53.57
CA TYR A 364 -26.50 30.43 -52.23
C TYR A 364 -26.44 31.95 -52.29
N ASN A 365 -27.09 32.57 -51.29
CA ASN A 365 -27.43 33.99 -51.14
C ASN A 365 -26.21 34.93 -50.99
N ASP A 366 -25.09 34.60 -51.62
CA ASP A 366 -23.80 35.27 -51.48
C ASP A 366 -23.51 36.10 -52.73
N GLN A 367 -23.13 37.35 -52.50
CA GLN A 367 -22.78 38.28 -53.57
C GLN A 367 -21.37 37.96 -54.07
N VAL A 368 -21.29 37.55 -55.33
CA VAL A 368 -20.04 37.37 -56.06
C VAL A 368 -19.83 38.61 -56.92
N PHE A 369 -18.59 39.07 -57.01
CA PHE A 369 -18.23 40.23 -57.80
C PHE A 369 -17.14 39.91 -58.84
N PRO A 370 -17.46 39.18 -59.93
CA PRO A 370 -16.47 38.85 -60.96
C PRO A 370 -15.76 40.09 -61.52
N ILE A 371 -14.44 39.97 -61.69
CA ILE A 371 -13.56 40.99 -62.27
C ILE A 371 -12.82 40.34 -63.44
N ILE A 372 -12.83 40.99 -64.60
CA ILE A 372 -12.03 40.60 -65.77
C ILE A 372 -10.91 41.61 -65.95
N ILE A 373 -9.69 41.09 -66.06
CA ILE A 373 -8.48 41.88 -66.32
C ILE A 373 -7.84 41.34 -67.60
N ASP A 374 -7.48 42.22 -68.51
CA ASP A 374 -6.84 41.81 -69.77
C ASP A 374 -5.36 41.41 -69.58
N PHE A 375 -4.68 41.12 -70.69
CA PHE A 375 -3.26 40.79 -70.66
C PHE A 375 -2.35 42.00 -70.41
N LEU A 376 -2.87 43.21 -70.63
CA LEU A 376 -2.25 44.50 -70.34
C LEU A 376 -2.57 44.98 -68.92
N TYR A 377 -3.10 44.13 -68.04
CA TYR A 377 -3.40 44.50 -66.66
C TYR A 377 -4.39 45.68 -66.54
N ILE A 378 -5.30 45.83 -67.50
CA ILE A 378 -6.40 46.80 -67.49
C ILE A 378 -7.68 46.09 -67.04
N ARG A 379 -8.43 46.72 -66.12
CA ARG A 379 -9.74 46.21 -65.66
C ARG A 379 -10.77 46.38 -66.79
N ILE A 380 -11.17 45.30 -67.45
CA ILE A 380 -12.24 45.33 -68.47
C ILE A 380 -13.60 45.43 -67.78
N VAL A 381 -13.84 44.53 -66.83
CA VAL A 381 -15.03 44.52 -66.00
C VAL A 381 -14.60 44.45 -64.55
N ASP A 382 -15.12 45.34 -63.72
CA ASP A 382 -15.01 45.26 -62.27
C ASP A 382 -16.42 45.45 -61.70
N THR A 383 -17.00 44.36 -61.18
CA THR A 383 -18.33 44.42 -60.56
C THR A 383 -18.26 44.79 -59.07
N LEU A 384 -17.08 44.67 -58.45
CA LEU A 384 -16.84 45.01 -57.05
C LEU A 384 -16.66 46.54 -56.88
N GLN A 385 -15.86 47.13 -57.77
CA GLN A 385 -15.54 48.56 -57.83
C GLN A 385 -15.76 49.10 -59.25
N PRO A 386 -17.02 49.29 -59.69
CA PRO A 386 -17.34 49.70 -61.06
C PRO A 386 -16.70 51.04 -61.49
N GLN A 387 -16.33 51.89 -60.54
CA GLN A 387 -15.67 53.17 -60.80
C GLN A 387 -14.24 53.04 -61.37
N TYR A 388 -13.57 51.91 -61.17
CA TYR A 388 -12.22 51.66 -61.69
C TYR A 388 -12.21 50.91 -63.02
N ARG A 389 -13.36 50.82 -63.69
CA ARG A 389 -13.46 50.23 -65.02
C ARG A 389 -12.51 50.97 -65.98
N PHE A 390 -11.70 50.20 -66.71
CA PHE A 390 -10.63 50.64 -67.61
C PHE A 390 -9.40 51.27 -66.94
N TYR A 391 -9.31 51.24 -65.61
CA TYR A 391 -8.13 51.71 -64.91
C TYR A 391 -7.09 50.58 -64.86
N PRO A 392 -5.82 50.84 -65.20
CA PRO A 392 -4.78 49.84 -65.10
C PRO A 392 -4.50 49.47 -63.63
N ILE A 393 -4.20 48.20 -63.38
CA ILE A 393 -3.81 47.71 -62.04
C ILE A 393 -2.31 47.85 -61.77
N MET A 394 -1.53 48.24 -62.79
CA MET A 394 -0.12 48.59 -62.69
C MET A 394 0.10 50.03 -63.15
N GLU A 395 1.19 50.65 -62.73
CA GLU A 395 1.53 52.01 -63.13
C GLU A 395 2.12 52.02 -64.55
N TYR A 396 1.59 52.90 -65.41
CA TYR A 396 2.06 53.13 -66.77
C TYR A 396 2.67 54.53 -66.90
N THR A 397 3.77 54.63 -67.65
CA THR A 397 4.35 55.94 -67.97
C THR A 397 3.44 56.70 -68.95
N THR A 398 3.54 58.03 -68.96
CA THR A 398 2.81 58.90 -69.89
C THR A 398 3.00 58.48 -71.35
N ASP A 399 4.22 58.08 -71.74
CA ASP A 399 4.50 57.58 -73.09
C ASP A 399 3.77 56.28 -73.40
N GLN A 400 3.69 55.36 -72.43
CA GLN A 400 2.96 54.10 -72.56
C GLN A 400 1.46 54.34 -72.66
N ILE A 401 0.89 55.23 -71.83
CA ILE A 401 -0.54 55.59 -71.91
C ILE A 401 -0.87 56.21 -73.27
N ASN A 402 -0.01 57.12 -73.77
CA ASN A 402 -0.19 57.72 -75.09
C ASN A 402 -0.04 56.70 -76.23
N GLN A 403 0.76 55.64 -76.06
CA GLN A 403 0.80 54.51 -76.99
C GLN A 403 -0.49 53.67 -76.91
N LEU A 404 -0.96 53.33 -75.71
CA LEU A 404 -2.18 52.55 -75.50
C LEU A 404 -3.43 53.26 -76.05
N LYS A 405 -3.53 54.58 -75.86
CA LYS A 405 -4.59 55.41 -76.47
C LYS A 405 -4.53 55.40 -78.00
N ARG A 406 -3.33 55.54 -78.59
CA ARG A 406 -3.16 55.51 -80.05
C ARG A 406 -3.50 54.16 -80.67
N ASN A 407 -3.22 53.08 -79.94
CA ASN A 407 -3.53 51.72 -80.37
C ASN A 407 -4.98 51.32 -80.07
N GLY A 408 -5.77 52.21 -79.45
CA GLY A 408 -7.18 51.96 -79.15
C GLY A 408 -7.44 50.99 -78.00
N SER A 409 -6.43 50.71 -77.16
CA SER A 409 -6.52 49.84 -75.97
C SER A 409 -6.97 50.58 -74.70
N LEU A 410 -6.99 51.93 -74.73
CA LEU A 410 -7.55 52.78 -73.67
C LEU A 410 -8.45 53.87 -74.27
N PRO A 411 -9.46 54.36 -73.53
CA PRO A 411 -10.29 55.47 -73.98
C PRO A 411 -9.47 56.71 -74.29
N VAL A 412 -9.82 57.44 -75.35
CA VAL A 412 -9.19 58.73 -75.67
C VAL A 412 -9.41 59.75 -74.54
N SER A 413 -10.55 59.66 -73.85
CA SER A 413 -10.92 60.49 -72.69
C SER A 413 -10.19 60.15 -71.39
N PHE A 414 -9.38 59.09 -71.36
CA PHE A 414 -8.66 58.65 -70.15
C PHE A 414 -7.62 59.71 -69.75
N SER A 415 -7.66 60.22 -68.51
CA SER A 415 -6.65 61.15 -67.98
C SER A 415 -5.51 60.40 -67.29
N GLU A 416 -4.30 60.97 -67.26
CA GLU A 416 -3.15 60.39 -66.54
C GLU A 416 -3.42 60.23 -65.03
N ASP A 417 -4.28 61.09 -64.47
CA ASP A 417 -4.73 61.04 -63.07
C ASP A 417 -5.73 59.90 -62.78
N GLN A 418 -6.17 59.17 -63.82
CA GLN A 418 -7.13 58.05 -63.73
C GLN A 418 -6.42 56.69 -63.67
N GLN A 419 -5.29 56.62 -62.98
CA GLN A 419 -4.61 55.36 -62.66
C GLN A 419 -4.90 55.00 -61.20
N GLU A 420 -5.34 53.77 -60.95
CA GLU A 420 -5.49 53.24 -59.59
C GLU A 420 -4.77 51.87 -59.52
N PRO A 421 -3.44 51.87 -59.35
CA PRO A 421 -2.66 50.65 -59.20
C PRO A 421 -3.17 49.82 -58.02
N SER A 422 -3.20 48.50 -58.20
CA SER A 422 -3.62 47.57 -57.16
C SER A 422 -2.58 46.47 -57.02
N ASP A 423 -1.68 46.67 -56.05
CA ASP A 423 -0.71 45.65 -55.64
C ASP A 423 -1.41 44.34 -55.26
N ASP A 424 -2.62 44.43 -54.71
CA ASP A 424 -3.42 43.29 -54.31
C ASP A 424 -3.83 42.46 -55.54
N LEU A 425 -4.54 43.05 -56.51
CA LEU A 425 -4.94 42.35 -57.74
C LEU A 425 -3.73 41.86 -58.55
N LEU A 426 -2.66 42.65 -58.61
CA LEU A 426 -1.43 42.29 -59.32
C LEU A 426 -0.74 41.10 -58.66
N SER A 427 -0.70 41.05 -57.32
CA SER A 427 -0.16 39.93 -56.57
C SER A 427 -0.92 38.63 -56.83
N LEU A 428 -2.25 38.71 -56.97
CA LEU A 428 -3.10 37.54 -57.28
C LEU A 428 -2.78 36.96 -58.66
N ILE A 429 -2.69 37.81 -59.69
CA ILE A 429 -2.35 37.36 -61.05
C ILE A 429 -0.93 36.79 -61.08
N ASN A 430 0.03 37.42 -60.38
CA ASN A 430 1.40 36.95 -60.33
C ASN A 430 1.54 35.62 -59.58
N ALA A 431 0.78 35.42 -58.49
CA ALA A 431 0.72 34.16 -57.76
C ALA A 431 0.16 33.03 -58.63
N TYR A 432 -0.93 33.31 -59.37
CA TYR A 432 -1.48 32.37 -60.34
C TYR A 432 -0.48 32.02 -61.45
N ARG A 433 0.20 33.01 -62.05
CA ARG A 433 1.21 32.77 -63.10
C ARG A 433 2.42 31.98 -62.62
N SER A 434 2.90 32.26 -61.41
CA SER A 434 4.17 31.72 -60.88
C SER A 434 4.01 30.36 -60.19
N TYR A 435 2.89 30.16 -59.49
CA TYR A 435 2.66 28.99 -58.61
C TYR A 435 1.39 28.20 -58.95
N GLN A 436 0.61 28.63 -59.97
CA GLN A 436 -0.73 28.10 -60.28
C GLN A 436 -1.70 28.14 -59.09
N GLU A 437 -1.45 29.05 -58.14
CA GLU A 437 -2.34 29.28 -57.01
C GLU A 437 -3.62 29.95 -57.50
N SER A 438 -4.67 29.15 -57.61
CA SER A 438 -5.95 29.60 -58.14
C SER A 438 -6.88 30.14 -57.07
N PHE A 439 -6.54 30.09 -55.78
CA PHE A 439 -7.39 30.55 -54.68
C PHE A 439 -6.69 31.65 -53.87
N PHE A 440 -7.45 32.62 -53.39
CA PHE A 440 -6.92 33.71 -52.57
C PHE A 440 -7.86 34.12 -51.43
N THR A 441 -7.27 34.79 -50.46
CA THR A 441 -7.96 35.51 -49.40
C THR A 441 -7.31 36.88 -49.29
N LYS A 442 -8.05 37.93 -49.65
CA LYS A 442 -7.49 39.28 -49.75
C LYS A 442 -8.61 40.30 -49.64
N ASP A 443 -8.36 41.40 -48.93
CA ASP A 443 -9.23 42.57 -48.94
C ASP A 443 -8.99 43.35 -50.25
N LEU A 444 -9.96 43.29 -51.15
CA LEU A 444 -9.95 43.92 -52.47
C LEU A 444 -10.77 45.21 -52.48
N ASP A 445 -11.76 45.36 -51.60
CA ASP A 445 -12.63 46.54 -51.59
C ASP A 445 -12.06 47.72 -50.78
N LYS A 446 -11.05 47.48 -49.94
CA LYS A 446 -10.35 48.45 -49.08
C LYS A 446 -11.32 49.30 -48.25
N LYS A 447 -12.51 48.78 -47.92
CA LYS A 447 -13.48 49.48 -47.07
C LYS A 447 -12.99 49.52 -45.62
N PRO A 448 -13.48 50.47 -44.79
CA PRO A 448 -13.08 50.58 -43.39
C PRO A 448 -13.35 49.30 -42.57
N ASP A 449 -14.26 48.45 -43.04
CA ASP A 449 -14.66 47.21 -42.38
C ASP A 449 -13.62 46.07 -42.54
N ASN A 450 -12.64 46.25 -43.44
CA ASN A 450 -11.47 45.40 -43.63
C ASN A 450 -11.80 43.90 -43.80
N ILE A 451 -12.91 43.62 -44.50
CA ILE A 451 -13.43 42.26 -44.72
C ILE A 451 -12.69 41.69 -45.93
N SER A 452 -11.91 40.62 -45.72
CA SER A 452 -11.24 39.94 -46.83
C SER A 452 -12.23 39.15 -47.69
N GLU A 453 -12.15 39.32 -49.00
CA GLU A 453 -12.82 38.47 -49.96
C GLU A 453 -12.05 37.17 -50.18
N PHE A 454 -12.80 36.10 -50.39
CA PHE A 454 -12.29 34.82 -50.82
C PHE A 454 -12.62 34.65 -52.29
N GLY A 455 -11.69 34.15 -53.07
CA GLY A 455 -11.97 33.99 -54.48
C GLY A 455 -10.99 33.10 -55.18
N ALA A 456 -11.19 33.00 -56.48
CA ALA A 456 -10.29 32.30 -57.35
C ALA A 456 -9.84 33.15 -58.54
N VAL A 457 -8.60 32.95 -58.96
CA VAL A 457 -8.05 33.54 -60.18
C VAL A 457 -7.86 32.43 -61.21
N LEU A 458 -8.38 32.68 -62.41
CA LEU A 458 -8.30 31.78 -63.54
C LEU A 458 -7.92 32.56 -64.78
N ARG A 459 -7.22 31.89 -65.70
CA ARG A 459 -6.96 32.43 -67.03
C ARG A 459 -7.98 31.86 -68.00
N LEU A 460 -8.61 32.72 -68.79
CA LEU A 460 -9.50 32.32 -69.88
C LEU A 460 -8.71 31.67 -71.02
N THR A 461 -9.34 30.71 -71.70
CA THR A 461 -8.72 29.94 -72.79
C THR A 461 -8.99 30.54 -74.16
N SER A 462 -10.14 31.19 -74.33
CA SER A 462 -10.60 31.76 -75.61
C SER A 462 -10.00 33.11 -75.93
N VAL A 463 -9.65 33.87 -74.88
CA VAL A 463 -9.04 35.21 -74.90
C VAL A 463 -7.98 35.30 -73.79
N PRO A 464 -6.91 36.10 -73.93
CA PRO A 464 -5.80 36.12 -72.98
C PRO A 464 -6.09 36.93 -71.69
N TRP A 465 -7.31 36.84 -71.16
CA TRP A 465 -7.75 37.58 -69.99
C TRP A 465 -7.73 36.72 -68.71
N PHE A 466 -7.70 37.38 -67.56
CA PHE A 466 -7.82 36.79 -66.24
C PHE A 466 -9.21 37.07 -65.68
N LEU A 467 -9.85 36.02 -65.18
CA LEU A 467 -11.07 36.10 -64.38
C LEU A 467 -10.68 36.00 -62.90
N ILE A 468 -11.02 37.02 -62.13
CA ILE A 468 -10.93 37.04 -60.67
C ILE A 468 -12.37 36.94 -60.16
N TYR A 469 -12.64 35.94 -59.32
CA TYR A 469 -13.99 35.61 -58.86
C TYR A 469 -14.07 35.74 -57.33
N PRO A 470 -14.15 36.98 -56.79
CA PRO A 470 -14.24 37.23 -55.36
C PRO A 470 -15.67 37.05 -54.84
N GLN A 471 -15.76 36.54 -53.61
CA GLN A 471 -16.98 36.33 -52.83
C GLN A 471 -16.79 36.91 -51.42
N THR A 472 -17.81 37.62 -50.93
CA THR A 472 -17.77 38.24 -49.59
C THR A 472 -17.98 37.21 -48.48
N GLN A 473 -17.22 37.33 -47.38
CA GLN A 473 -17.17 36.35 -46.29
C GLN A 473 -18.40 36.36 -45.34
N SER A 474 -19.22 37.41 -45.37
CA SER A 474 -20.19 37.74 -44.30
C SER A 474 -21.20 36.63 -43.98
N ASN A 475 -21.72 35.92 -44.98
CA ASN A 475 -22.68 34.85 -44.75
C ASN A 475 -22.03 33.50 -44.41
N LEU A 476 -20.83 33.23 -44.94
CA LEU A 476 -20.14 31.95 -44.74
C LEU A 476 -19.58 31.82 -43.32
N LEU A 477 -19.06 32.92 -42.75
CA LEU A 477 -18.71 32.96 -41.34
C LEU A 477 -19.94 32.78 -40.44
N ALA A 478 -21.09 33.34 -40.82
CA ALA A 478 -22.31 33.20 -40.03
C ALA A 478 -22.77 31.74 -39.92
N VAL A 479 -22.61 30.94 -40.99
CA VAL A 479 -22.89 29.49 -40.96
C VAL A 479 -21.94 28.76 -40.00
N TYR A 480 -20.64 29.08 -40.07
CA TYR A 480 -19.64 28.52 -39.16
C TYR A 480 -19.92 28.94 -37.70
N GLU A 481 -20.16 30.23 -37.44
CA GLU A 481 -20.50 30.75 -36.11
C GLU A 481 -21.80 30.15 -35.56
N GLN A 482 -22.81 29.95 -36.41
CA GLN A 482 -24.05 29.30 -36.02
C GLN A 482 -23.80 27.85 -35.58
N GLN A 483 -23.03 27.07 -36.36
CA GLN A 483 -22.65 25.71 -35.98
C GLN A 483 -21.82 25.70 -34.69
N ASN A 484 -20.90 26.66 -34.54
CA ASN A 484 -20.05 26.78 -33.37
C ASN A 484 -20.85 27.14 -32.10
N ASN A 485 -21.82 28.06 -32.23
CA ASN A 485 -22.74 28.42 -31.15
C ASN A 485 -23.65 27.25 -30.76
N GLN A 486 -24.12 26.45 -31.73
CA GLN A 486 -24.85 25.20 -31.44
C GLN A 486 -23.98 24.20 -30.68
N LEU A 487 -22.72 24.02 -31.11
CA LEU A 487 -21.78 23.14 -30.42
C LEU A 487 -21.52 23.60 -28.99
N ILE A 488 -21.26 24.90 -28.76
CA ILE A 488 -21.09 25.50 -27.43
C ILE A 488 -22.35 25.30 -26.57
N PHE A 489 -23.53 25.49 -27.15
CA PHE A 489 -24.80 25.25 -26.45
C PHE A 489 -24.93 23.78 -26.03
N TYR A 490 -24.63 22.83 -26.92
CA TYR A 490 -24.65 21.40 -26.58
C TYR A 490 -23.63 21.06 -25.50
N ILE A 491 -22.41 21.61 -25.54
CA ILE A 491 -21.39 21.43 -24.49
C ILE A 491 -21.90 21.96 -23.15
N GLY A 492 -22.51 23.14 -23.14
CA GLY A 492 -23.13 23.73 -21.95
C GLY A 492 -24.26 22.85 -21.39
N LEU A 493 -25.14 22.34 -22.26
CA LEU A 493 -26.25 21.46 -21.89
C LEU A 493 -25.76 20.11 -21.33
N PHE A 494 -24.78 19.48 -21.99
CA PHE A 494 -24.14 18.25 -21.52
C PHE A 494 -23.41 18.48 -20.20
N GLY A 495 -22.65 19.58 -20.08
CA GLY A 495 -21.96 19.95 -18.85
C GLY A 495 -22.91 20.14 -17.67
N ALA A 496 -24.03 20.84 -17.89
CA ALA A 496 -25.08 21.00 -16.87
C ALA A 496 -25.73 19.65 -16.50
N SER A 497 -26.05 18.81 -17.49
CA SER A 497 -26.63 17.47 -17.28
C SER A 497 -25.69 16.57 -16.47
N ILE A 498 -24.40 16.55 -16.82
CA ILE A 498 -23.35 15.84 -16.08
C ILE A 498 -23.25 16.37 -14.65
N ALA A 499 -23.29 17.69 -14.44
CA ALA A 499 -23.25 18.28 -13.10
C ALA A 499 -24.44 17.83 -12.23
N ILE A 500 -25.65 17.79 -12.80
CA ILE A 500 -26.86 17.32 -12.11
C ILE A 500 -26.72 15.84 -11.78
N ILE A 501 -26.35 14.99 -12.75
CA ILE A 501 -26.19 13.54 -12.55
C ILE A 501 -25.09 13.25 -11.51
N ALA A 502 -23.93 13.91 -11.61
CA ALA A 502 -22.83 13.77 -10.65
C ALA A 502 -23.26 14.18 -9.24
N SER A 503 -24.02 15.27 -9.10
CA SER A 503 -24.58 15.72 -7.83
C SER A 503 -25.56 14.70 -7.24
N LEU A 504 -26.43 14.11 -8.07
CA LEU A 504 -27.35 13.05 -7.66
C LEU A 504 -26.59 11.81 -7.18
N ILE A 505 -25.65 11.29 -7.97
CA ILE A 505 -24.83 10.12 -7.60
C ILE A 505 -24.05 10.37 -6.31
N ALA A 506 -23.37 11.52 -6.20
CA ALA A 506 -22.62 11.89 -5.01
C ALA A 506 -23.51 11.95 -3.77
N ARG A 507 -24.75 12.45 -3.89
CA ARG A 507 -25.74 12.46 -2.80
C ARG A 507 -26.25 11.06 -2.46
N THR A 508 -26.56 10.23 -3.45
CA THR A 508 -27.06 8.86 -3.26
C THR A 508 -26.03 7.98 -2.54
N ILE A 509 -24.74 8.17 -2.79
CA ILE A 509 -23.67 7.43 -2.11
C ILE A 509 -23.35 8.03 -0.74
N SER A 510 -23.19 9.36 -0.65
CA SER A 510 -22.70 10.00 0.58
C SER A 510 -23.72 10.03 1.71
N LYS A 511 -25.02 10.20 1.41
CA LYS A 511 -26.07 10.33 2.45
C LYS A 511 -26.21 9.08 3.32
N PRO A 512 -26.33 7.85 2.78
CA PRO A 512 -26.45 6.64 3.59
C PRO A 512 -25.19 6.37 4.43
N ILE A 513 -23.99 6.64 3.89
CA ILE A 513 -22.73 6.48 4.61
C ILE A 513 -22.68 7.44 5.81
N LEU A 514 -22.99 8.72 5.62
CA LEU A 514 -23.03 9.70 6.71
C LEU A 514 -24.09 9.37 7.76
N ALA A 515 -25.24 8.85 7.34
CA ALA A 515 -26.28 8.38 8.26
C ALA A 515 -25.77 7.21 9.10
N LEU A 516 -25.12 6.21 8.47
CA LEU A 516 -24.50 5.09 9.17
C LEU A 516 -23.40 5.55 10.13
N THR A 517 -22.55 6.50 9.74
CA THR A 517 -21.52 7.08 10.62
C THR A 517 -22.15 7.71 11.87
N ARG A 518 -23.21 8.52 11.70
CA ARG A 518 -23.93 9.12 12.84
C ARG A 518 -24.60 8.08 13.73
N THR A 519 -25.16 7.02 13.16
CA THR A 519 -25.72 5.91 13.93
C THR A 519 -24.61 5.20 14.71
N ALA A 520 -23.46 4.95 14.09
CA ALA A 520 -22.31 4.34 14.76
C ALA A 520 -21.78 5.19 15.91
N GLU A 521 -21.71 6.51 15.75
CA GLU A 521 -21.37 7.45 16.83
C GLU A 521 -22.34 7.31 18.02
N LYS A 522 -23.66 7.28 17.76
CA LYS A 522 -24.67 7.10 18.82
C LYS A 522 -24.60 5.73 19.51
N VAL A 523 -24.40 4.66 18.75
CA VAL A 523 -24.21 3.30 19.31
C VAL A 523 -22.94 3.24 20.16
N SER A 524 -21.84 3.85 19.72
CA SER A 524 -20.61 3.95 20.51
C SER A 524 -20.78 4.81 21.78
N GLY A 525 -21.72 5.75 21.75
CA GLY A 525 -22.11 6.57 22.90
C GLY A 525 -23.05 5.87 23.89
N GLY A 526 -23.41 4.60 23.66
CA GLY A 526 -24.18 3.77 24.60
C GLY A 526 -25.65 3.53 24.20
N ASP A 527 -26.15 4.14 23.14
CA ASP A 527 -27.51 3.87 22.64
C ASP A 527 -27.53 2.66 21.70
N LEU A 528 -27.69 1.46 22.27
CA LEU A 528 -27.75 0.19 21.51
C LEU A 528 -29.13 -0.11 20.90
N GLN A 529 -30.11 0.78 21.06
CA GLN A 529 -31.45 0.60 20.49
C GLN A 529 -31.57 1.22 19.10
N ILE A 530 -30.76 2.24 18.79
CA ILE A 530 -30.78 2.85 17.47
C ILE A 530 -30.23 1.90 16.40
N GLN A 531 -30.95 1.82 15.28
CA GLN A 531 -30.56 1.01 14.13
C GLN A 531 -30.21 1.91 12.95
N ALA A 532 -29.23 1.48 12.16
CA ALA A 532 -28.91 2.13 10.91
C ALA A 532 -30.01 1.83 9.89
N ALA A 533 -30.56 2.87 9.28
CA ALA A 533 -31.60 2.73 8.26
C ALA A 533 -31.04 2.07 7.00
N ILE A 534 -31.61 0.93 6.61
CA ILE A 534 -31.23 0.20 5.39
C ILE A 534 -31.98 0.82 4.22
N SER A 535 -31.39 1.83 3.59
CA SER A 535 -32.00 2.60 2.50
C SER A 535 -31.70 2.06 1.10
N THR A 536 -30.65 1.23 0.95
CA THR A 536 -30.20 0.67 -0.32
C THR A 536 -30.10 -0.86 -0.23
N LYS A 537 -30.14 -1.54 -1.39
CA LYS A 537 -30.01 -3.02 -1.49
C LYS A 537 -28.58 -3.47 -1.84
N ASP A 538 -27.68 -2.52 -2.05
CA ASP A 538 -26.27 -2.69 -2.44
C ASP A 538 -25.35 -2.99 -1.24
N GLU A 539 -24.04 -2.81 -1.42
CA GLU A 539 -23.00 -3.00 -0.41
C GLU A 539 -23.17 -2.05 0.78
N ILE A 540 -23.68 -0.84 0.56
CA ILE A 540 -23.95 0.11 1.65
C ILE A 540 -25.12 -0.41 2.50
N GLY A 541 -26.13 -0.97 1.86
CA GLY A 541 -27.22 -1.67 2.54
C GLY A 541 -26.78 -2.93 3.28
N ALA A 542 -25.85 -3.69 2.69
CA ALA A 542 -25.25 -4.86 3.33
C ALA A 542 -24.43 -4.46 4.57
N LEU A 543 -23.68 -3.37 4.49
CA LEU A 543 -22.94 -2.81 5.61
C LEU A 543 -23.87 -2.36 6.74
N ALA A 544 -24.98 -1.68 6.41
CA ALA A 544 -25.99 -1.30 7.40
C ALA A 544 -26.63 -2.54 8.08
N ARG A 545 -26.92 -3.61 7.32
CA ARG A 545 -27.40 -4.90 7.87
C ARG A 545 -26.37 -5.54 8.81
N ALA A 546 -25.12 -5.62 8.38
CA ALA A 546 -24.04 -6.18 9.18
C ALA A 546 -23.81 -5.37 10.47
N PHE A 547 -23.84 -4.04 10.37
CA PHE A 547 -23.77 -3.13 11.51
C PHE A 547 -24.92 -3.39 12.50
N ASN A 548 -26.17 -3.43 12.03
CA ASN A 548 -27.33 -3.72 12.88
C ASN A 548 -27.25 -5.11 13.53
N SER A 549 -26.75 -6.11 12.82
CA SER A 549 -26.54 -7.46 13.37
C SER A 549 -25.51 -7.45 14.49
N MET A 550 -24.38 -6.77 14.31
CA MET A 550 -23.36 -6.61 15.34
C MET A 550 -23.92 -5.85 16.56
N THR A 551 -24.66 -4.75 16.36
CA THR A 551 -25.31 -4.02 17.46
C THR A 551 -26.33 -4.88 18.20
N SER A 552 -27.08 -5.74 17.50
CA SER A 552 -27.99 -6.69 18.14
C SER A 552 -27.25 -7.74 18.96
N GLN A 553 -26.19 -8.35 18.40
CA GLN A 553 -25.36 -9.31 19.14
C GLN A 553 -24.73 -8.67 20.38
N LEU A 554 -24.25 -7.42 20.27
CA LEU A 554 -23.68 -6.70 21.40
C LEU A 554 -24.73 -6.46 22.49
N ARG A 555 -25.95 -6.08 22.10
CA ARG A 555 -27.09 -5.93 23.02
C ARG A 555 -27.44 -7.26 23.70
N ASP A 556 -27.58 -8.34 22.94
CA ASP A 556 -27.91 -9.68 23.46
C ASP A 556 -26.80 -10.23 24.37
N LEU A 557 -25.54 -9.94 24.04
CA LEU A 557 -24.39 -10.31 24.88
C LEU A 557 -24.42 -9.56 26.21
N ILE A 558 -24.70 -8.25 26.21
CA ILE A 558 -24.81 -7.46 27.44
C ILE A 558 -25.97 -7.97 28.30
N PHE A 559 -27.16 -8.18 27.73
CA PHE A 559 -28.32 -8.69 28.49
C PHE A 559 -28.11 -10.12 29.01
N SER A 560 -27.49 -11.01 28.21
CA SER A 560 -27.21 -12.39 28.66
C SER A 560 -26.11 -12.46 29.72
N LEU A 561 -25.13 -11.56 29.68
CA LEU A 561 -24.11 -11.45 30.74
C LEU A 561 -24.75 -11.01 32.07
N GLU A 562 -25.67 -10.05 32.05
CA GLU A 562 -26.38 -9.60 33.26
C GLU A 562 -27.18 -10.73 33.91
N ASP A 563 -27.96 -11.50 33.13
CA ASP A 563 -28.73 -12.64 33.65
C ASP A 563 -27.81 -13.75 34.20
N ARG A 564 -26.69 -14.03 33.50
CA ARG A 564 -25.74 -15.06 33.92
C ARG A 564 -24.98 -14.67 35.19
N VAL A 565 -24.64 -13.39 35.37
CA VAL A 565 -24.06 -12.87 36.61
C VAL A 565 -25.05 -13.03 37.77
N GLN A 566 -26.33 -12.74 37.53
CA GLN A 566 -27.36 -12.86 38.56
C GLN A 566 -27.60 -14.32 38.98
N GLN A 567 -27.70 -15.25 38.02
CA GLN A 567 -27.85 -16.68 38.32
C GLN A 567 -26.63 -17.26 39.04
N ARG A 568 -25.41 -16.90 38.61
CA ARG A 568 -24.19 -17.45 39.22
C ARG A 568 -23.97 -16.95 40.64
N THR A 569 -24.41 -15.72 40.94
CA THR A 569 -24.37 -15.16 42.30
C THR A 569 -25.26 -15.96 43.25
N LEU A 570 -26.47 -16.34 42.83
CA LEU A 570 -27.39 -17.15 43.63
C LEU A 570 -26.87 -18.58 43.88
N GLU A 571 -26.25 -19.19 42.88
CA GLU A 571 -25.69 -20.54 42.98
C GLU A 571 -24.45 -20.60 43.89
N ILE A 572 -23.55 -19.61 43.78
CA ILE A 572 -22.35 -19.50 44.62
C ILE A 572 -22.73 -19.32 46.09
N THR A 573 -23.75 -18.52 46.41
CA THR A 573 -24.19 -18.30 47.80
C THR A 573 -24.66 -19.61 48.46
N LYS A 574 -25.47 -20.41 47.76
CA LYS A 574 -25.93 -21.71 48.27
C LYS A 574 -24.79 -22.73 48.45
N GLN A 575 -23.81 -22.72 47.53
CA GLN A 575 -22.65 -23.61 47.66
C GLN A 575 -21.72 -23.19 48.81
N ASN A 576 -21.54 -21.88 49.01
CA ASN A 576 -20.77 -21.35 50.12
C ASN A 576 -21.38 -21.73 51.47
N GLU A 577 -22.70 -21.61 51.66
CA GLU A 577 -23.37 -22.00 52.91
C GLU A 577 -23.13 -23.48 53.26
N ARG A 578 -23.24 -24.39 52.28
CA ARG A 578 -22.98 -25.82 52.47
C ARG A 578 -21.51 -26.13 52.77
N LEU A 579 -20.59 -25.43 52.09
CA LEU A 579 -19.15 -25.55 52.34
C LEU A 579 -18.76 -25.02 53.74
N THR A 580 -19.35 -23.92 54.18
CA THR A 580 -19.10 -23.35 55.51
C THR A 580 -19.53 -24.31 56.62
N PHE A 581 -20.72 -24.93 56.51
CA PHE A 581 -21.19 -25.93 57.48
C PHE A 581 -20.26 -27.15 57.56
N ARG A 582 -19.84 -27.71 56.41
CA ARG A 582 -18.91 -28.85 56.36
C ARG A 582 -17.50 -28.50 56.85
N SER A 583 -17.02 -27.29 56.54
CA SER A 583 -15.76 -26.78 57.06
C SER A 583 -15.75 -26.68 58.59
N GLN A 584 -16.90 -26.32 59.20
CA GLN A 584 -17.02 -26.25 60.65
C GLN A 584 -16.88 -27.62 61.31
N GLN A 585 -17.52 -28.66 60.75
CA GLN A 585 -17.42 -30.05 61.25
C GLN A 585 -15.99 -30.61 61.14
N LEU A 586 -15.33 -30.41 59.99
CA LEU A 586 -13.93 -30.82 59.81
C LEU A 586 -12.99 -30.07 60.75
N LYS A 587 -13.25 -28.78 61.01
CA LYS A 587 -12.46 -27.99 61.96
C LYS A 587 -12.54 -28.57 63.37
N THR A 588 -13.73 -28.91 63.85
CA THR A 588 -13.90 -29.51 65.19
C THR A 588 -13.16 -30.84 65.33
N ILE A 589 -13.11 -31.65 64.29
CA ILE A 589 -12.37 -32.93 64.30
C ILE A 589 -10.87 -32.72 64.24
N ALA A 590 -10.40 -31.79 63.42
CA ALA A 590 -8.98 -31.41 63.39
C ALA A 590 -8.52 -30.87 64.75
N GLU A 591 -9.35 -30.11 65.46
CA GLU A 591 -9.07 -29.61 66.81
C GLU A 591 -8.98 -30.76 67.84
N VAL A 592 -9.86 -31.76 67.75
CA VAL A 592 -9.82 -32.95 68.62
C VAL A 592 -8.57 -33.80 68.31
N ALA A 593 -8.30 -34.10 67.04
CA ALA A 593 -7.11 -34.84 66.61
C ALA A 593 -5.80 -34.15 67.03
N GLY A 594 -5.74 -32.82 66.90
CA GLY A 594 -4.56 -32.03 67.32
C GLY A 594 -4.31 -32.11 68.83
N SER A 595 -5.36 -32.01 69.66
CA SER A 595 -5.24 -32.08 71.12
C SER A 595 -4.80 -33.45 71.64
N VAL A 596 -5.08 -34.52 70.88
CA VAL A 596 -4.69 -35.90 71.19
C VAL A 596 -3.18 -36.13 71.01
N THR A 597 -2.48 -35.35 70.17
CA THR A 597 -1.03 -35.56 69.94
C THR A 597 -0.10 -34.97 71.00
N ALA A 598 -0.62 -34.22 71.98
CA ALA A 598 0.20 -33.44 72.92
C ALA A 598 0.53 -34.14 74.26
N THR A 599 -0.02 -35.33 74.52
CA THR A 599 0.14 -36.01 75.82
C THR A 599 1.21 -37.09 75.74
N GLN A 600 2.28 -36.95 76.54
CA GLN A 600 3.45 -37.85 76.52
C GLN A 600 3.28 -39.11 77.36
N ASP A 601 2.23 -39.20 78.17
CA ASP A 601 1.89 -40.41 78.94
C ASP A 601 0.69 -41.12 78.29
N LEU A 602 0.85 -42.40 77.95
CA LEU A 602 -0.16 -43.21 77.26
C LEU A 602 -1.49 -43.25 78.05
N GLN A 603 -1.44 -43.37 79.38
CA GLN A 603 -2.67 -43.46 80.18
C GLN A 603 -3.44 -42.12 80.20
N SER A 604 -2.69 -41.03 80.34
CA SER A 604 -3.24 -39.67 80.28
C SER A 604 -3.81 -39.35 78.89
N LEU A 605 -3.13 -39.79 77.83
CA LEU A 605 -3.59 -39.68 76.45
C LEU A 605 -4.95 -40.35 76.26
N LEU A 606 -5.06 -41.63 76.62
CA LEU A 606 -6.30 -42.41 76.43
C LEU A 606 -7.47 -41.83 77.25
N THR A 607 -7.21 -41.36 78.46
CA THR A 607 -8.22 -40.71 79.31
C THR A 607 -8.70 -39.40 78.66
N ASN A 608 -7.77 -38.55 78.21
CA ASN A 608 -8.08 -37.28 77.55
C ASN A 608 -8.88 -37.48 76.26
N VAL A 609 -8.55 -38.48 75.44
CA VAL A 609 -9.30 -38.84 74.23
C VAL A 609 -10.76 -39.09 74.55
N THR A 610 -11.06 -39.97 75.52
CA THR A 610 -12.45 -40.31 75.86
C THR A 610 -13.23 -39.10 76.39
N HIS A 611 -12.57 -38.20 77.13
CA HIS A 611 -13.20 -37.00 77.68
C HIS A 611 -13.46 -35.92 76.61
N LEU A 612 -12.49 -35.67 75.72
CA LEU A 612 -12.61 -34.68 74.65
C LEU A 612 -13.70 -35.04 73.64
N ILE A 613 -13.79 -36.32 73.27
CA ILE A 613 -14.86 -36.80 72.37
C ILE A 613 -16.23 -36.60 73.04
N ASN A 614 -16.34 -36.88 74.34
CA ASN A 614 -17.59 -36.64 75.08
C ASN A 614 -17.95 -35.15 75.12
N GLN A 615 -17.01 -34.27 75.47
CA GLN A 615 -17.28 -32.83 75.60
C GLN A 615 -17.70 -32.18 74.29
N ARG A 616 -17.14 -32.61 73.16
CA ARG A 616 -17.38 -31.99 71.84
C ARG A 616 -18.63 -32.53 71.15
N PHE A 617 -18.94 -33.81 71.35
CA PHE A 617 -20.01 -34.49 70.61
C PHE A 617 -21.17 -34.98 71.49
N GLY A 618 -21.01 -34.97 72.82
CA GLY A 618 -22.10 -35.27 73.76
C GLY A 618 -22.49 -36.74 73.87
N PHE A 619 -21.66 -37.68 73.41
CA PHE A 619 -22.00 -39.11 73.42
C PHE A 619 -22.07 -39.71 74.83
N TYR A 620 -22.97 -40.67 75.01
CA TYR A 620 -23.28 -41.28 76.30
C TYR A 620 -22.11 -42.08 76.89
N HIS A 621 -21.47 -42.93 76.08
CA HIS A 621 -20.28 -43.69 76.48
C HIS A 621 -19.24 -43.64 75.37
N ILE A 622 -17.98 -43.43 75.77
CA ILE A 622 -16.81 -43.60 74.92
C ILE A 622 -15.80 -44.44 75.69
N GLY A 623 -15.34 -45.52 75.07
CA GLY A 623 -14.33 -46.43 75.60
C GLY A 623 -13.19 -46.64 74.62
N VAL A 624 -11.96 -46.73 75.11
CA VAL A 624 -10.81 -47.15 74.29
C VAL A 624 -10.32 -48.50 74.78
N PHE A 625 -10.34 -49.48 73.87
CA PHE A 625 -9.84 -50.82 74.06
C PHE A 625 -8.51 -50.99 73.33
N LEU A 626 -7.52 -51.60 73.98
CA LEU A 626 -6.25 -52.00 73.34
C LEU A 626 -6.11 -53.52 73.38
N LEU A 627 -5.50 -54.08 72.34
CA LEU A 627 -5.18 -55.51 72.31
C LEU A 627 -4.10 -55.86 73.33
N ASP A 628 -4.19 -57.04 73.92
CA ASP A 628 -3.11 -57.62 74.71
C ASP A 628 -1.94 -58.10 73.82
N GLN A 629 -0.80 -58.45 74.43
CA GLN A 629 0.42 -58.83 73.69
C GLN A 629 0.23 -60.06 72.77
N ASN A 630 -0.78 -60.89 73.04
CA ASN A 630 -1.10 -62.09 72.29
C ASN A 630 -2.24 -61.88 71.27
N ASN A 631 -2.80 -60.67 71.19
CA ASN A 631 -3.97 -60.31 70.40
C ASN A 631 -5.21 -61.20 70.64
N GLU A 632 -5.35 -61.79 71.83
CA GLU A 632 -6.50 -62.65 72.17
C GLU A 632 -7.66 -61.84 72.76
N TYR A 633 -7.34 -60.80 73.54
CA TYR A 633 -8.34 -59.97 74.23
C TYR A 633 -8.16 -58.48 73.91
N ALA A 634 -9.28 -57.80 73.67
CA ALA A 634 -9.39 -56.35 73.69
C ALA A 634 -9.69 -55.89 75.13
N VAL A 635 -8.75 -55.19 75.75
CA VAL A 635 -8.82 -54.76 77.16
C VAL A 635 -9.17 -53.28 77.22
N LEU A 636 -10.19 -52.91 78.00
CA LEU A 636 -10.58 -51.52 78.20
C LEU A 636 -9.47 -50.77 78.96
N LYS A 637 -8.94 -49.70 78.37
CA LYS A 637 -7.84 -48.90 78.94
C LYS A 637 -8.25 -47.49 79.38
N ALA A 638 -9.28 -46.93 78.77
CA ALA A 638 -9.90 -45.68 79.19
C ALA A 638 -11.40 -45.65 78.87
N ALA A 639 -12.17 -44.91 79.65
CA ALA A 639 -13.59 -44.67 79.41
C ALA A 639 -14.06 -43.38 80.11
N ASN A 640 -15.04 -42.67 79.54
CA ASN A 640 -15.54 -41.41 80.12
C ASN A 640 -16.68 -41.62 81.15
N SER A 641 -17.60 -42.56 80.89
CA SER A 641 -18.86 -42.69 81.65
C SER A 641 -18.65 -43.38 83.01
N GLU A 642 -19.58 -43.19 83.94
CA GLU A 642 -19.60 -43.90 85.23
C GLU A 642 -19.60 -45.44 85.09
N GLY A 643 -20.35 -45.98 84.12
CA GLY A 643 -20.34 -47.42 83.80
C GLY A 643 -18.97 -47.89 83.31
N GLY A 644 -18.38 -47.15 82.37
CA GLY A 644 -17.00 -47.34 81.92
C GLY A 644 -15.95 -47.34 83.03
N GLN A 645 -16.09 -46.44 84.01
CA GLN A 645 -15.18 -46.38 85.16
C GLN A 645 -15.28 -47.63 86.06
N ARG A 646 -16.49 -48.22 86.23
CA ARG A 646 -16.65 -49.53 86.89
C ARG A 646 -15.99 -50.65 86.09
N MET A 647 -16.10 -50.62 84.77
CA MET A 647 -15.46 -51.60 83.88
C MET A 647 -13.93 -51.56 83.94
N LEU A 648 -13.33 -50.36 84.01
CA LEU A 648 -11.88 -50.19 84.16
C LEU A 648 -11.36 -50.83 85.46
N LYS A 649 -12.04 -50.62 86.59
CA LYS A 649 -11.64 -51.18 87.90
C LYS A 649 -11.59 -52.70 87.93
N ARG A 650 -12.39 -53.38 87.09
CA ARG A 650 -12.42 -54.84 86.98
C ARG A 650 -11.61 -55.41 85.82
N ASN A 651 -10.76 -54.59 85.17
CA ASN A 651 -9.98 -54.97 83.98
C ASN A 651 -10.84 -55.63 82.89
N HIS A 652 -11.95 -54.97 82.55
CA HIS A 652 -12.88 -55.51 81.57
C HIS A 652 -12.17 -55.81 80.24
N ARG A 653 -12.38 -57.03 79.74
CA ARG A 653 -11.78 -57.55 78.52
C ARG A 653 -12.78 -58.32 77.70
N LEU A 654 -12.69 -58.20 76.38
CA LEU A 654 -13.55 -58.87 75.40
C LEU A 654 -12.69 -59.71 74.47
N ARG A 655 -13.17 -60.89 74.07
CA ARG A 655 -12.45 -61.71 73.09
C ARG A 655 -12.54 -61.10 71.70
N VAL A 656 -11.38 -60.97 71.07
CA VAL A 656 -11.25 -60.43 69.71
C VAL A 656 -12.03 -61.32 68.73
N GLY A 657 -12.83 -60.71 67.87
CA GLY A 657 -13.61 -61.38 66.82
C GLY A 657 -14.83 -62.20 67.26
N GLN A 658 -15.05 -62.37 68.58
CA GLN A 658 -16.08 -63.30 69.08
C GLN A 658 -17.23 -62.63 69.86
N VAL A 659 -16.98 -61.50 70.54
CA VAL A 659 -17.96 -60.93 71.50
C VAL A 659 -18.24 -59.45 71.21
N GLY A 660 -19.50 -59.11 70.93
CA GLY A 660 -19.99 -57.74 70.80
C GLY A 660 -19.42 -56.96 69.60
N ILE A 661 -19.84 -55.71 69.44
CA ILE A 661 -19.48 -54.85 68.30
C ILE A 661 -17.99 -54.45 68.38
N VAL A 662 -17.46 -54.22 69.59
CA VAL A 662 -16.02 -54.02 69.84
C VAL A 662 -15.18 -55.25 69.46
N GLY A 663 -15.65 -56.46 69.78
CA GLY A 663 -14.98 -57.69 69.36
C GLY A 663 -14.98 -57.86 67.84
N TYR A 664 -16.10 -57.54 67.18
CA TYR A 664 -16.17 -57.53 65.72
C TYR A 664 -15.18 -56.55 65.10
N ALA A 665 -15.15 -55.29 65.56
CA ALA A 665 -14.26 -54.26 65.03
C ALA A 665 -12.79 -54.63 65.22
N THR A 666 -12.43 -55.18 66.39
CA THR A 666 -11.06 -55.62 66.66
C THR A 666 -10.64 -56.86 65.85
N GLY A 667 -11.55 -57.79 65.58
CA GLY A 667 -11.24 -59.03 64.84
C GLY A 667 -11.27 -58.87 63.32
N GLN A 668 -12.20 -58.08 62.79
CA GLN A 668 -12.36 -57.87 61.33
C GLN A 668 -11.62 -56.63 60.83
N GLY A 669 -11.19 -55.73 61.71
CA GLY A 669 -10.53 -54.47 61.34
C GLY A 669 -11.42 -53.51 60.56
N ARG A 670 -12.75 -53.68 60.65
CA ARG A 670 -13.77 -52.86 59.99
C ARG A 670 -14.67 -52.19 61.02
N PRO A 671 -15.06 -50.93 60.81
CA PRO A 671 -16.02 -50.27 61.67
C PRO A 671 -17.39 -50.97 61.60
N ARG A 672 -18.18 -50.85 62.68
CA ARG A 672 -19.55 -51.37 62.73
C ARG A 672 -20.44 -50.45 63.54
N ILE A 673 -21.65 -50.22 63.06
CA ILE A 673 -22.74 -49.54 63.77
C ILE A 673 -23.83 -50.57 64.10
N ALA A 674 -24.37 -50.50 65.31
CA ALA A 674 -25.70 -50.97 65.63
C ALA A 674 -26.61 -49.76 65.85
N THR A 675 -27.62 -49.60 64.99
CA THR A 675 -28.53 -48.47 65.01
C THR A 675 -29.60 -48.58 66.09
N ASP A 676 -30.01 -49.79 66.48
CA ASP A 676 -30.64 -50.07 67.78
C ASP A 676 -30.06 -51.34 68.41
N VAL A 677 -29.37 -51.22 69.54
CA VAL A 677 -28.72 -52.36 70.21
C VAL A 677 -29.71 -53.39 70.77
N GLY A 678 -30.99 -53.04 70.93
CA GLY A 678 -32.03 -53.97 71.39
C GLY A 678 -32.48 -55.00 70.35
N GLU A 679 -32.29 -54.73 69.05
CA GLU A 679 -32.74 -55.58 67.94
C GLU A 679 -31.60 -56.28 67.18
N ASP A 680 -30.33 -55.88 67.33
CA ASP A 680 -29.18 -56.51 66.66
C ASP A 680 -28.79 -57.84 67.35
N ALA A 681 -28.83 -58.95 66.59
CA ALA A 681 -28.69 -60.34 67.08
C ALA A 681 -27.29 -60.74 67.62
N ILE A 682 -26.33 -59.80 67.66
CA ILE A 682 -24.94 -60.01 68.09
C ILE A 682 -24.61 -59.21 69.38
N TYR A 683 -25.64 -58.68 70.06
CA TYR A 683 -25.44 -57.78 71.21
C TYR A 683 -25.10 -58.52 72.52
N PHE A 684 -24.09 -58.01 73.23
CA PHE A 684 -23.79 -58.35 74.61
C PHE A 684 -24.41 -57.28 75.52
N ASN A 685 -25.47 -57.63 76.25
CA ASN A 685 -26.09 -56.70 77.21
C ASN A 685 -25.13 -56.45 78.38
N ASN A 686 -24.54 -55.27 78.42
CA ASN A 686 -23.60 -54.88 79.46
C ASN A 686 -24.35 -54.25 80.64
N PRO A 687 -24.40 -54.89 81.82
CA PRO A 687 -25.12 -54.36 82.99
C PRO A 687 -24.60 -52.99 83.46
N ASP A 688 -23.37 -52.64 83.10
CA ASP A 688 -22.76 -51.36 83.46
C ASP A 688 -23.25 -50.19 82.60
N LEU A 689 -23.85 -50.43 81.43
CA LEU A 689 -24.30 -49.43 80.45
C LEU A 689 -25.75 -49.71 79.98
N PRO A 690 -26.76 -49.65 80.88
CA PRO A 690 -28.12 -50.11 80.58
C PRO A 690 -28.92 -49.22 79.61
N ASN A 691 -28.46 -47.98 79.35
CA ASN A 691 -29.20 -47.01 78.53
C ASN A 691 -28.69 -46.92 77.08
N THR A 692 -27.79 -47.80 76.67
CA THR A 692 -27.29 -47.79 75.30
C THR A 692 -28.42 -48.15 74.34
N ARG A 693 -28.65 -47.29 73.34
CA ARG A 693 -29.64 -47.48 72.28
C ARG A 693 -29.00 -47.50 70.90
N SER A 694 -27.81 -46.97 70.70
CA SER A 694 -27.01 -47.24 69.49
C SER A 694 -25.53 -47.23 69.84
N GLU A 695 -24.73 -47.97 69.07
CA GLU A 695 -23.31 -48.19 69.33
C GLU A 695 -22.53 -48.21 68.02
N MET A 696 -21.38 -47.56 68.01
CA MET A 696 -20.41 -47.57 66.91
C MET A 696 -19.05 -47.99 67.47
N ALA A 697 -18.50 -49.08 66.95
CA ALA A 697 -17.12 -49.48 67.24
C ALA A 697 -16.25 -49.24 66.02
N LEU A 698 -15.15 -48.51 66.24
CA LEU A 698 -14.18 -48.15 65.22
C LEU A 698 -12.83 -48.83 65.54
N PRO A 699 -12.22 -49.55 64.59
CA PRO A 699 -10.93 -50.18 64.82
C PRO A 699 -9.82 -49.12 64.89
N LEU A 700 -8.98 -49.19 65.91
CA LEU A 700 -7.75 -48.41 65.99
C LEU A 700 -6.68 -49.16 65.18
N LYS A 701 -6.25 -48.59 64.05
CA LYS A 701 -5.35 -49.27 63.11
C LYS A 701 -4.10 -48.46 62.81
N ILE A 702 -3.00 -49.18 62.61
CA ILE A 702 -1.76 -48.67 62.04
C ILE A 702 -1.50 -49.49 60.78
N GLY A 703 -1.66 -48.88 59.61
CA GLY A 703 -1.64 -49.61 58.34
C GLY A 703 -2.72 -50.70 58.31
N SER A 704 -2.32 -51.96 58.15
CA SER A 704 -3.23 -53.12 58.18
C SER A 704 -3.39 -53.74 59.57
N GLN A 705 -2.62 -53.30 60.57
CA GLN A 705 -2.62 -53.89 61.91
C GLN A 705 -3.64 -53.20 62.81
N VAL A 706 -4.54 -53.98 63.41
CA VAL A 706 -5.45 -53.51 64.46
C VAL A 706 -4.71 -53.56 65.79
N ILE A 707 -4.70 -52.44 66.53
CA ILE A 707 -4.09 -52.33 67.86
C ILE A 707 -5.12 -52.19 68.98
N GLY A 708 -6.40 -51.99 68.61
CA GLY A 708 -7.48 -51.73 69.55
C GLY A 708 -8.77 -51.32 68.86
N ALA A 709 -9.72 -50.80 69.64
CA ALA A 709 -10.94 -50.21 69.13
C ALA A 709 -11.40 -49.03 70.00
N LEU A 710 -12.00 -48.04 69.34
CA LEU A 710 -12.75 -46.95 69.95
C LEU A 710 -14.23 -47.34 69.92
N ASP A 711 -14.83 -47.46 71.10
CA ASP A 711 -16.25 -47.72 71.30
C ASP A 711 -16.97 -46.40 71.60
N VAL A 712 -18.06 -46.12 70.90
CA VAL A 712 -18.88 -44.91 71.08
C VAL A 712 -20.36 -45.31 71.11
N GLN A 713 -21.06 -44.93 72.18
CA GLN A 713 -22.45 -45.33 72.41
C GLN A 713 -23.33 -44.11 72.68
N SER A 714 -24.59 -44.20 72.25
CA SER A 714 -25.62 -43.16 72.40
C SER A 714 -26.89 -43.73 73.04
N GLN A 715 -27.63 -42.86 73.73
CA GLN A 715 -28.96 -43.15 74.28
C GLN A 715 -30.08 -43.00 73.25
N VAL A 716 -29.75 -42.52 72.04
CA VAL A 716 -30.71 -42.28 70.95
C VAL A 716 -30.56 -43.39 69.91
N PRO A 717 -31.65 -44.03 69.43
CA PRO A 717 -31.59 -44.97 68.31
C PRO A 717 -31.27 -44.23 66.99
N ASN A 718 -30.59 -44.88 66.06
CA ASN A 718 -30.13 -44.32 64.78
C ASN A 718 -29.26 -43.05 64.90
N ALA A 719 -28.49 -42.92 65.98
CA ALA A 719 -27.68 -41.70 66.21
C ALA A 719 -26.45 -41.58 65.30
N PHE A 720 -26.09 -42.63 64.55
CA PHE A 720 -24.89 -42.70 63.73
C PHE A 720 -25.24 -43.04 62.28
N THR A 721 -24.64 -42.33 61.33
CA THR A 721 -24.75 -42.54 59.88
C THR A 721 -23.46 -43.13 59.30
N GLU A 722 -23.47 -43.60 58.04
CA GLU A 722 -22.23 -44.02 57.36
C GLU A 722 -21.22 -42.87 57.22
N GLU A 723 -21.71 -41.65 57.06
CA GLU A 723 -20.88 -40.44 56.99
C GLU A 723 -20.19 -40.16 58.34
N ASP A 724 -20.84 -40.51 59.46
CA ASP A 724 -20.22 -40.47 60.79
C ASP A 724 -19.14 -41.55 60.95
N ILE A 725 -19.28 -42.73 60.34
CA ILE A 725 -18.21 -43.73 60.31
C ILE A 725 -16.98 -43.14 59.62
N GLU A 726 -17.13 -42.57 58.42
CA GLU A 726 -16.01 -41.99 57.67
C GLU A 726 -15.32 -40.90 58.50
N LEU A 727 -16.13 -40.05 59.11
CA LEU A 727 -15.68 -38.89 59.87
C LEU A 727 -14.97 -39.27 61.19
N PHE A 728 -15.52 -40.20 61.96
CA PHE A 728 -14.93 -40.66 63.22
C PHE A 728 -13.84 -41.72 63.01
N SER A 729 -13.79 -42.40 61.85
CA SER A 729 -12.65 -43.24 61.48
C SER A 729 -11.38 -42.42 61.36
N ILE A 730 -11.46 -41.17 60.89
CA ILE A 730 -10.33 -40.23 60.91
C ILE A 730 -9.85 -40.01 62.34
N LEU A 731 -10.76 -39.82 63.30
CA LEU A 731 -10.39 -39.68 64.72
C LEU A 731 -9.78 -40.97 65.28
N ALA A 732 -10.35 -42.13 64.96
CA ALA A 732 -9.81 -43.44 65.36
C ALA A 732 -8.39 -43.66 64.81
N ASP A 733 -8.14 -43.31 63.56
CA ASP A 733 -6.81 -43.35 62.94
C ASP A 733 -5.84 -42.41 63.66
N GLN A 734 -6.26 -41.18 63.99
CA GLN A 734 -5.43 -40.23 64.73
C GLN A 734 -5.12 -40.69 66.15
N ILE A 735 -6.08 -41.34 66.84
CA ILE A 735 -5.87 -41.95 68.14
C ILE A 735 -4.88 -43.11 68.04
N ALA A 736 -5.00 -43.96 67.02
CA ALA A 736 -4.08 -45.05 66.77
C ALA A 736 -2.65 -44.56 66.48
N ILE A 737 -2.52 -43.48 65.69
CA ILE A 737 -1.25 -42.81 65.42
C ILE A 737 -0.69 -42.19 66.71
N ALA A 738 -1.51 -41.55 67.55
CA ALA A 738 -1.02 -40.97 68.81
C ALA A 738 -0.52 -42.04 69.79
N ILE A 739 -1.21 -43.18 69.87
CA ILE A 739 -0.76 -44.36 70.64
C ILE A 739 0.56 -44.89 70.05
N MET A 740 0.67 -44.99 68.72
CA MET A 740 1.91 -45.39 68.05
C MET A 740 3.05 -44.41 68.34
N ASN A 741 2.79 -43.11 68.23
CA ASN A 741 3.78 -42.06 68.46
C ASN A 741 4.27 -42.07 69.90
N ASN A 742 3.41 -42.36 70.87
CA ASN A 742 3.80 -42.50 72.26
C ASN A 742 4.76 -43.70 72.44
N ASN A 743 4.40 -44.87 71.90
CA ASN A 743 5.25 -46.07 71.91
C ASN A 743 6.58 -45.85 71.16
N LEU A 744 6.51 -45.23 69.97
CA LEU A 744 7.67 -44.93 69.13
C LEU A 744 8.56 -43.87 69.79
N TYR A 745 8.01 -42.86 70.45
CA TYR A 745 8.79 -41.84 71.15
C TYR A 745 9.60 -42.44 72.30
N GLU A 746 9.02 -43.35 73.09
CA GLU A 746 9.77 -44.11 74.10
C GLU A 746 10.91 -44.92 73.47
N GLU A 747 10.68 -45.55 72.32
CA GLU A 747 11.70 -46.31 71.59
C GLU A 747 12.78 -45.41 70.97
N THR A 748 12.39 -44.27 70.39
CA THR A 748 13.26 -43.32 69.72
C THR A 748 14.15 -42.59 70.72
N ASN A 749 13.64 -42.23 71.91
CA ASN A 749 14.47 -41.62 72.95
C ASN A 749 15.56 -42.56 73.44
N ARG A 750 15.26 -43.85 73.59
CA ARG A 750 16.28 -44.88 73.89
C ARG A 750 17.32 -44.95 72.77
N ALA A 751 16.90 -44.97 71.51
CA ALA A 751 17.81 -45.01 70.36
C ALA A 751 18.63 -43.71 70.18
N LEU A 752 18.07 -42.54 70.50
CA LEU A 752 18.73 -41.23 70.41
C LEU A 752 19.88 -41.10 71.42
N GLU A 753 19.70 -41.63 72.64
CA GLU A 753 20.78 -41.70 73.63
C GLU A 753 21.94 -42.57 73.14
N ASP A 754 21.64 -43.70 72.50
CA ASP A 754 22.66 -44.58 71.91
C ASP A 754 23.36 -43.96 70.69
N MET A 755 22.61 -43.24 69.83
CA MET A 755 23.16 -42.53 68.68
C MET A 755 24.07 -41.36 69.10
N LYS A 756 23.66 -40.55 70.07
CA LYS A 756 24.46 -39.42 70.59
C LYS A 756 25.83 -39.89 71.08
N ARG A 757 25.87 -41.00 71.83
CA ARG A 757 27.12 -41.61 72.31
C ARG A 757 28.02 -42.07 71.16
N THR A 758 27.43 -42.64 70.11
CA THR A 758 28.18 -43.11 68.93
C THR A 758 28.72 -41.95 68.09
N HIS A 759 27.91 -40.90 67.86
CA HIS A 759 28.28 -39.74 67.05
C HIS A 759 29.43 -38.92 67.67
N GLN A 760 29.44 -38.74 68.99
CA GLN A 760 30.55 -38.08 69.70
C GLN A 760 31.88 -38.81 69.48
N ARG A 761 31.86 -40.14 69.47
CA ARG A 761 33.05 -40.97 69.22
C ARG A 761 33.58 -40.81 67.79
N TYR A 762 32.68 -40.68 66.82
CA TYR A 762 33.03 -40.46 65.41
C TYR A 762 33.71 -39.08 65.19
N LEU A 763 33.14 -38.00 65.73
CA LEU A 763 33.70 -36.65 65.58
C LEU A 763 35.13 -36.54 66.15
N LYS A 764 35.39 -37.17 67.30
CA LYS A 764 36.71 -37.20 67.93
C LYS A 764 37.77 -37.86 67.03
N ASN A 765 37.42 -38.95 66.34
CA ASN A 765 38.34 -39.68 65.47
C ASN A 765 38.66 -38.91 64.17
N GLU A 766 37.66 -38.28 63.56
CA GLU A 766 37.81 -37.56 62.29
C GLU A 766 38.70 -36.31 62.40
N TRP A 767 38.54 -35.53 63.48
CA TRP A 767 39.39 -34.35 63.69
C TRP A 767 40.81 -34.72 64.11
N ALA A 768 41.00 -35.82 64.84
CA ALA A 768 42.34 -36.33 65.15
C ALA A 768 43.13 -36.70 63.88
N ALA A 769 42.47 -37.26 62.86
CA ALA A 769 43.10 -37.58 61.58
C ALA A 769 43.58 -36.32 60.82
N VAL A 770 42.77 -35.24 60.83
CA VAL A 770 43.15 -33.96 60.19
C VAL A 770 44.30 -33.28 60.91
N ALA A 771 44.32 -33.30 62.25
CA ALA A 771 45.39 -32.72 63.05
C ALA A 771 46.72 -33.48 62.89
N GLY A 772 46.68 -34.81 62.73
CA GLY A 772 47.88 -35.64 62.54
C GLY A 772 48.55 -35.49 61.16
N GLN A 773 47.81 -35.06 60.13
CA GLN A 773 48.32 -35.04 58.75
C GLN A 773 49.03 -33.72 58.36
N LYS A 774 48.87 -32.64 59.14
CA LYS A 774 49.47 -31.30 58.89
C LYS A 774 50.18 -30.73 60.13
N GLN A 775 50.84 -31.59 60.90
CA GLN A 775 51.43 -31.26 62.21
C GLN A 775 52.56 -30.19 62.18
N ARG A 776 53.01 -29.74 61.00
CA ARG A 776 54.07 -28.74 60.84
C ARG A 776 53.61 -27.33 60.41
N ASP A 777 52.33 -27.12 60.08
CA ASP A 777 51.83 -25.86 59.50
C ASP A 777 50.67 -25.18 60.28
N GLY A 778 50.24 -25.76 61.41
CA GLY A 778 48.96 -25.43 62.05
C GLY A 778 48.91 -24.29 63.07
N VAL A 779 50.02 -23.61 63.39
CA VAL A 779 50.06 -22.54 64.40
C VAL A 779 50.39 -21.19 63.76
N VAL A 780 49.44 -20.25 63.86
CA VAL A 780 49.58 -18.89 63.34
C VAL A 780 49.60 -17.91 64.51
N ARG A 781 50.65 -17.08 64.60
CA ARG A 781 50.78 -16.05 65.65
C ARG A 781 50.82 -14.66 65.02
N TYR A 782 50.17 -13.71 65.67
CA TYR A 782 50.28 -12.29 65.36
C TYR A 782 50.91 -11.53 66.54
N SER A 783 51.82 -10.60 66.28
CA SER A 783 52.35 -9.65 67.26
C SER A 783 52.44 -8.25 66.64
N ALA A 784 52.17 -7.20 67.43
CA ALA A 784 52.15 -5.83 66.94
C ALA A 784 53.48 -5.38 66.30
N ASN A 785 54.62 -5.92 66.76
CA ASN A 785 55.94 -5.54 66.27
C ASN A 785 56.41 -6.33 65.03
N SER A 786 55.87 -7.53 64.79
CA SER A 786 56.36 -8.45 63.74
C SER A 786 55.29 -8.94 62.75
N GLY A 787 54.03 -8.52 62.91
CA GLY A 787 52.93 -8.94 62.05
C GLY A 787 52.58 -10.43 62.20
N LEU A 788 51.92 -10.99 61.19
CA LEU A 788 51.57 -12.42 61.12
C LEU A 788 52.81 -13.26 60.81
N SER A 789 53.11 -14.25 61.66
CA SER A 789 54.18 -15.21 61.41
C SER A 789 53.72 -16.63 61.75
N LYS A 790 54.04 -17.57 60.85
CA LYS A 790 53.90 -19.02 61.12
C LYS A 790 55.06 -19.41 62.02
N THR A 791 54.75 -19.96 63.19
CA THR A 791 55.76 -20.29 64.21
C THR A 791 55.63 -21.74 64.64
N ASN A 792 56.72 -22.30 65.14
CA ASN A 792 56.71 -23.63 65.74
C ASN A 792 56.00 -23.57 67.09
N ALA A 793 55.27 -24.64 67.41
CA ALA A 793 54.37 -24.71 68.55
C ALA A 793 55.03 -24.25 69.87
N ILE A 794 54.41 -23.27 70.52
CA ILE A 794 54.62 -23.02 71.95
C ILE A 794 54.21 -24.29 72.69
N SER A 795 54.99 -24.72 73.69
CA SER A 795 54.74 -25.95 74.47
C SER A 795 53.27 -26.08 74.86
N GLN A 796 52.64 -27.16 74.40
CA GLN A 796 51.25 -27.49 74.68
C GLN A 796 51.08 -27.71 76.18
N ASP A 797 50.24 -26.91 76.82
CA ASP A 797 49.77 -27.17 78.17
C ASP A 797 48.55 -28.10 78.07
N PRO A 798 48.66 -29.39 78.46
CA PRO A 798 47.62 -30.40 78.21
C PRO A 798 46.28 -30.09 78.91
N ASP A 799 46.32 -29.37 80.03
CA ASP A 799 45.18 -29.15 80.94
C ASP A 799 44.10 -28.18 80.40
N ILE A 800 44.26 -27.64 79.18
CA ILE A 800 43.31 -26.67 78.62
C ILE A 800 42.37 -27.30 77.57
N LEU A 801 42.74 -28.42 76.95
CA LEU A 801 41.88 -29.10 75.97
C LEU A 801 40.73 -29.90 76.61
N GLU A 802 40.88 -30.35 77.86
CA GLU A 802 39.89 -31.18 78.56
C GLU A 802 38.82 -30.37 79.32
N ASP A 803 39.14 -29.17 79.79
CA ASP A 803 38.26 -28.40 80.70
C ASP A 803 37.10 -27.70 79.96
N LYS A 804 37.17 -27.62 78.61
CA LYS A 804 36.16 -27.04 77.69
C LYS A 804 35.68 -25.61 78.05
N ARG A 805 36.36 -24.94 78.97
CA ARG A 805 36.01 -23.62 79.53
C ARG A 805 37.06 -22.58 79.19
N VAL A 806 36.64 -21.32 79.16
CA VAL A 806 37.53 -20.16 79.01
C VAL A 806 38.42 -20.03 80.26
N LYS A 807 39.73 -19.85 80.07
CA LYS A 807 40.70 -19.62 81.16
C LYS A 807 41.35 -18.24 81.01
N ILE A 808 41.49 -17.52 82.12
CA ILE A 808 42.18 -16.23 82.20
C ILE A 808 43.30 -16.38 83.21
N ASN A 809 44.53 -16.19 82.75
CA ASN A 809 45.71 -16.23 83.60
C ASN A 809 46.37 -14.84 83.60
N SER A 810 46.70 -14.29 84.76
CA SER A 810 47.52 -13.07 84.86
C SER A 810 48.87 -13.40 85.47
N ARG A 811 49.92 -12.80 84.93
CA ARG A 811 51.28 -12.85 85.48
C ARG A 811 51.94 -11.49 85.37
N PRO A 812 52.81 -11.08 86.31
CA PRO A 812 53.56 -9.82 86.19
C PRO A 812 54.40 -9.81 84.91
N SER A 813 54.47 -8.65 84.24
CA SER A 813 55.31 -8.47 83.07
C SER A 813 56.79 -8.58 83.48
N PRO A 814 57.62 -9.34 82.76
CA PRO A 814 59.05 -9.41 83.03
C PRO A 814 59.78 -8.06 82.89
N ALA A 815 59.20 -7.11 82.17
CA ALA A 815 59.81 -5.81 81.85
C ALA A 815 59.44 -4.69 82.85
N ASP A 816 58.24 -4.72 83.44
CA ASP A 816 57.80 -3.78 84.49
C ASP A 816 56.89 -4.53 85.49
N PRO A 817 57.30 -4.67 86.78
CA PRO A 817 56.51 -5.36 87.80
C PRO A 817 55.15 -4.72 88.10
N LYS A 818 54.91 -3.45 87.70
CA LYS A 818 53.61 -2.78 87.88
C LYS A 818 52.60 -3.10 86.77
N VAL A 819 53.04 -3.76 85.68
CA VAL A 819 52.20 -4.12 84.55
C VAL A 819 51.98 -5.63 84.56
N ASN A 820 50.73 -6.09 84.46
CA ASN A 820 50.41 -7.51 84.35
C ASN A 820 50.17 -7.91 82.89
N ILE A 821 50.77 -9.02 82.50
CA ILE A 821 50.41 -9.77 81.29
C ILE A 821 49.19 -10.61 81.64
N THR A 822 48.06 -10.31 81.01
CA THR A 822 46.83 -11.11 81.10
C THR A 822 46.66 -11.94 79.82
N GLU A 823 46.55 -13.25 79.96
CA GLU A 823 46.35 -14.20 78.87
C GLU A 823 44.93 -14.79 78.95
N LEU A 824 44.15 -14.59 77.89
CA LEU A 824 42.83 -15.18 77.70
C LEU A 824 42.94 -16.34 76.72
N THR A 825 42.56 -17.53 77.17
CA THR A 825 42.51 -18.73 76.34
C THR A 825 41.07 -19.17 76.16
N VAL A 826 40.61 -19.21 74.90
CA VAL A 826 39.23 -19.54 74.52
C VAL A 826 39.23 -20.80 73.63
N PRO A 827 38.55 -21.88 74.05
CA PRO A 827 38.42 -23.08 73.22
C PRO A 827 37.50 -22.84 72.03
N ILE A 828 37.86 -23.40 70.87
CA ILE A 828 37.01 -23.49 69.68
C ILE A 828 36.29 -24.84 69.76
N ASN A 829 35.01 -24.80 70.12
CA ASN A 829 34.20 -26.00 70.32
C ASN A 829 33.27 -26.23 69.12
N LEU A 830 33.32 -27.44 68.57
CA LEU A 830 32.39 -27.87 67.53
C LEU A 830 31.54 -29.01 68.05
N ARG A 831 30.23 -28.77 68.19
CA ARG A 831 29.23 -29.77 68.60
C ARG A 831 29.61 -30.52 69.89
N GLY A 832 30.19 -29.79 70.85
CA GLY A 832 30.55 -30.29 72.17
C GLY A 832 31.98 -30.82 72.31
N GLU A 833 32.78 -30.84 71.25
CA GLU A 833 34.20 -31.23 71.28
C GLU A 833 35.13 -30.05 70.95
N THR A 834 36.22 -29.89 71.70
CA THR A 834 37.22 -28.83 71.48
C THR A 834 38.12 -29.23 70.32
N ILE A 835 38.08 -28.51 69.20
CA ILE A 835 38.88 -28.82 68.01
C ILE A 835 40.12 -27.92 67.84
N ALA A 836 40.12 -26.73 68.45
CA ALA A 836 41.24 -25.80 68.44
C ALA A 836 41.16 -24.85 69.65
N VAL A 837 42.18 -24.01 69.84
CA VAL A 837 42.24 -23.05 70.95
C VAL A 837 42.74 -21.70 70.45
N ILE A 838 42.06 -20.61 70.82
CA ILE A 838 42.50 -19.23 70.59
C ILE A 838 43.17 -18.73 71.87
N ARG A 839 44.33 -18.10 71.73
CA ARG A 839 45.09 -17.55 72.85
C ARG A 839 45.43 -16.10 72.56
N LEU A 840 45.02 -15.21 73.46
CA LEU A 840 45.18 -13.77 73.36
C LEU A 840 45.91 -13.28 74.60
N GLN A 841 46.89 -12.40 74.41
CA GLN A 841 47.73 -11.90 75.50
C GLN A 841 47.77 -10.36 75.44
N GLN A 842 47.60 -9.71 76.58
CA GLN A 842 47.62 -8.25 76.70
C GLN A 842 48.38 -7.80 77.96
N GLU A 843 49.27 -6.82 77.82
CA GLU A 843 49.90 -6.10 78.93
C GLU A 843 49.04 -4.91 79.36
N ASN A 844 48.71 -4.81 80.65
CA ASN A 844 47.94 -3.72 81.22
C ASN A 844 48.26 -3.51 82.72
N GLU A 845 48.11 -2.29 83.24
CA GLU A 845 48.32 -1.96 84.66
C GLU A 845 47.17 -2.44 85.58
N GLN A 846 45.99 -2.74 85.01
CA GLN A 846 44.81 -3.24 85.73
C GLN A 846 44.43 -4.66 85.31
N ASP A 847 44.17 -5.53 86.28
CA ASP A 847 43.81 -6.95 86.07
C ASP A 847 42.48 -7.17 85.31
N LEU A 848 41.60 -6.16 85.24
CA LEU A 848 40.25 -6.26 84.70
C LEU A 848 40.13 -6.03 83.17
N PHE A 849 41.21 -6.16 82.41
CA PHE A 849 41.17 -5.92 80.95
C PHE A 849 40.16 -6.81 80.21
N TRP A 850 40.05 -8.08 80.63
CA TRP A 850 39.10 -9.06 80.10
C TRP A 850 37.78 -8.99 80.87
N ASN A 851 36.81 -8.26 80.32
CA ASN A 851 35.46 -8.21 80.87
C ASN A 851 34.52 -9.20 80.15
N ALA A 852 33.35 -9.46 80.75
CA ALA A 852 32.37 -10.41 80.23
C ALA A 852 31.96 -10.14 78.77
N ALA A 853 31.84 -8.87 78.37
CA ALA A 853 31.48 -8.50 77.01
C ALA A 853 32.57 -8.88 75.99
N LYS A 854 33.85 -8.61 76.30
CA LYS A 854 34.99 -9.00 75.45
C LYS A 854 35.15 -10.51 75.38
N ILE A 855 35.02 -11.20 76.51
CA ILE A 855 35.09 -12.66 76.56
C ILE A 855 33.99 -13.27 75.67
N ASN A 856 32.75 -12.79 75.81
CA ASN A 856 31.63 -13.28 75.01
C ASN A 856 31.84 -13.00 73.51
N THR A 857 32.39 -11.84 73.16
CA THR A 857 32.72 -11.51 71.76
C THR A 857 33.76 -12.48 71.19
N ILE A 858 34.83 -12.77 71.93
CA ILE A 858 35.88 -13.69 71.49
C ILE A 858 35.35 -15.12 71.44
N GLN A 859 34.46 -15.50 72.34
CA GLN A 859 33.80 -16.80 72.35
C GLN A 859 32.84 -16.97 71.15
N GLN A 860 32.08 -15.93 70.78
CA GLN A 860 31.29 -15.91 69.55
C GLN A 860 32.17 -16.04 68.30
N ILE A 861 33.33 -15.38 68.28
CA ILE A 861 34.30 -15.53 67.19
C ILE A 861 34.86 -16.95 67.16
N ALA A 862 35.17 -17.55 68.32
CA ALA A 862 35.63 -18.93 68.41
C ALA A 862 34.57 -19.91 67.89
N ASP A 863 33.30 -19.72 68.23
CA ASP A 863 32.18 -20.54 67.72
C ASP A 863 32.02 -20.40 66.21
N GLN A 864 32.13 -19.17 65.68
CA GLN A 864 32.06 -18.93 64.24
C GLN A 864 33.25 -19.56 63.50
N ILE A 865 34.45 -19.52 64.10
CA ILE A 865 35.65 -20.19 63.55
C ILE A 865 35.45 -21.72 63.58
N ALA A 866 34.84 -22.27 64.63
CA ALA A 866 34.54 -23.71 64.70
C ALA A 866 33.70 -24.16 63.51
N LEU A 867 32.61 -23.44 63.23
CA LEU A 867 31.72 -23.69 62.10
C LEU A 867 32.42 -23.50 60.75
N THR A 868 33.26 -22.47 60.64
CA THR A 868 33.97 -22.17 59.40
C THR A 868 35.06 -23.21 59.10
N LEU A 869 35.73 -23.74 60.12
CA LEU A 869 36.68 -24.83 59.96
C LEU A 869 35.97 -26.15 59.60
N GLU A 870 34.77 -26.40 60.15
CA GLU A 870 33.94 -27.54 59.76
C GLU A 870 33.55 -27.46 58.28
N SER A 871 33.06 -26.31 57.83
CA SER A 871 32.66 -26.13 56.42
C SER A 871 33.85 -26.20 55.46
N ALA A 872 35.01 -25.64 55.84
CA ALA A 872 36.24 -25.74 55.04
C ALA A 872 36.71 -27.19 54.89
N ARG A 873 36.68 -27.99 55.97
CA ARG A 873 37.00 -29.42 55.93
C ARG A 873 36.04 -30.19 55.01
N LEU A 874 34.73 -29.94 55.13
CA LEU A 874 33.70 -30.57 54.30
C LEU A 874 33.84 -30.19 52.83
N PHE A 875 34.22 -28.95 52.53
CA PHE A 875 34.49 -28.50 51.18
C PHE A 875 35.71 -29.21 50.58
N GLU A 876 36.82 -29.33 51.32
CA GLU A 876 38.01 -30.06 50.86
C GLU A 876 37.67 -31.53 50.56
N GLN A 877 36.84 -32.17 51.40
CA GLN A 877 36.38 -33.53 51.20
C GLN A 877 35.49 -33.66 49.96
N THR A 878 34.61 -32.68 49.73
CA THR A 878 33.73 -32.63 48.55
C THR A 878 34.56 -32.48 47.27
N LEU A 879 35.59 -31.64 47.28
CA LEU A 879 36.49 -31.47 46.14
C LEU A 879 37.20 -32.79 45.77
N ARG A 880 37.73 -33.50 46.77
CA ARG A 880 38.38 -34.81 46.55
C ARG A 880 37.41 -35.88 46.03
N ARG A 881 36.14 -35.82 46.44
CA ARG A 881 35.09 -36.71 45.93
C ARG A 881 34.75 -36.39 44.47
N ALA A 882 34.58 -35.10 44.15
CA ALA A 882 34.30 -34.65 42.79
C ALA A 882 35.44 -35.02 41.81
N GLU A 883 36.70 -34.93 42.23
CA GLU A 883 37.83 -35.41 41.42
C GLU A 883 37.77 -36.91 41.13
N ARG A 884 37.38 -37.74 42.11
CA ARG A 884 37.19 -39.18 41.92
C ARG A 884 36.06 -39.50 40.96
N ASP A 885 34.91 -38.85 41.13
CA ASP A 885 33.72 -39.08 40.30
C ASP A 885 33.97 -38.63 38.85
N ARG A 886 34.68 -37.51 38.63
CA ARG A 886 35.11 -37.04 37.30
C ARG A 886 35.94 -38.09 36.57
N LYS A 887 36.91 -38.69 37.24
CA LYS A 887 37.76 -39.75 36.67
C LYS A 887 36.96 -40.99 36.30
N ALA A 888 36.04 -41.43 37.17
CA ALA A 888 35.18 -42.58 36.88
C ALA A 888 34.28 -42.34 35.64
N PHE A 889 33.80 -41.10 35.48
CA PHE A 889 32.99 -40.72 34.32
C PHE A 889 33.79 -40.71 33.01
N GLU A 890 35.03 -40.21 33.01
CA GLU A 890 35.93 -40.25 31.85
C GLU A 890 36.18 -41.70 31.37
N ILE A 891 36.46 -42.63 32.30
CA ILE A 891 36.62 -44.07 32.00
C ILE A 891 35.36 -44.63 31.35
N THR A 892 34.18 -44.34 31.93
CA THR A 892 32.89 -44.86 31.44
C THR A 892 32.57 -44.37 30.04
N ASN A 893 32.84 -43.10 29.73
CA ASN A 893 32.61 -42.55 28.39
C ASN A 893 33.51 -43.17 27.35
N ARG A 894 34.75 -43.51 27.71
CA ARG A 894 35.68 -44.16 26.79
C ARG A 894 35.24 -45.58 26.46
N ILE A 895 34.73 -46.32 27.46
CA ILE A 895 34.08 -47.62 27.24
C ILE A 895 32.88 -47.48 26.29
N ARG A 896 32.06 -46.44 26.43
CA ARG A 896 30.90 -46.17 25.56
C ARG A 896 31.23 -45.66 24.16
N SER A 897 32.49 -45.34 23.85
CA SER A 897 32.88 -44.77 22.56
C SER A 897 32.84 -45.78 21.40
N THR A 898 32.76 -47.08 21.72
CA THR A 898 32.51 -48.15 20.76
C THR A 898 31.15 -48.79 21.04
N THR A 899 30.52 -49.29 19.99
CA THR A 899 29.23 -50.02 20.06
C THR A 899 29.42 -51.53 19.94
N ASN A 900 30.63 -52.00 19.65
CA ASN A 900 30.97 -53.41 19.61
C ASN A 900 31.26 -53.91 21.04
N PHE A 901 30.49 -54.90 21.47
CA PHE A 901 30.54 -55.46 22.82
C PHE A 901 31.92 -56.00 23.21
N GLU A 902 32.64 -56.63 22.30
CA GLU A 902 33.99 -57.16 22.56
C GLU A 902 35.00 -56.02 22.78
N ASP A 903 34.92 -54.97 21.94
CA ASP A 903 35.76 -53.79 22.06
C ASP A 903 35.47 -53.01 23.36
N MET A 904 34.21 -52.95 23.81
CA MET A 904 33.85 -52.32 25.08
C MET A 904 34.53 -53.00 26.27
N ILE A 905 34.57 -54.34 26.28
CA ILE A 905 35.22 -55.12 27.35
C ILE A 905 36.73 -54.91 27.31
N GLN A 906 37.33 -54.91 26.12
CA GLN A 906 38.75 -54.66 25.97
C GLN A 906 39.14 -53.27 26.48
N ILE A 907 38.43 -52.23 26.06
CA ILE A 907 38.67 -50.85 26.52
C ILE A 907 38.47 -50.75 28.04
N ALA A 908 37.45 -51.40 28.60
CA ALA A 908 37.21 -51.41 30.04
C ALA A 908 38.39 -52.03 30.82
N VAL A 909 38.93 -53.15 30.34
CA VAL A 909 40.10 -53.80 30.95
C VAL A 909 41.35 -52.92 30.86
N GLU A 910 41.58 -52.28 29.71
CA GLU A 910 42.73 -51.39 29.49
C GLU A 910 42.69 -50.15 30.40
N GLU A 911 41.54 -49.48 30.52
CA GLU A 911 41.40 -48.28 31.37
C GLU A 911 41.50 -48.62 32.85
N ILE A 912 40.92 -49.74 33.30
CA ILE A 912 41.06 -50.20 34.69
C ILE A 912 42.53 -50.49 35.02
N LYS A 913 43.25 -51.13 34.11
CA LYS A 913 44.68 -51.40 34.26
C LYS A 913 45.48 -50.08 34.42
N ARG A 914 45.19 -49.10 33.56
CA ARG A 914 45.91 -47.83 33.52
C ARG A 914 45.69 -46.98 34.76
N GLU A 915 44.44 -46.77 35.16
CA GLU A 915 44.08 -45.84 36.24
C GLU A 915 44.38 -46.40 37.64
N LEU A 916 44.23 -47.70 37.83
CA LEU A 916 44.57 -48.35 39.11
C LEU A 916 46.04 -48.80 39.16
N ASN A 917 46.78 -48.65 38.06
CA ASN A 917 48.18 -49.06 37.91
C ASN A 917 48.42 -50.53 38.35
N VAL A 918 47.51 -51.42 37.95
CA VAL A 918 47.55 -52.85 38.31
C VAL A 918 48.19 -53.67 37.19
N GLN A 919 48.79 -54.81 37.55
CA GLN A 919 49.53 -55.62 36.57
C GLN A 919 48.62 -56.44 35.63
N GLN A 920 47.45 -56.88 36.11
CA GLN A 920 46.48 -57.67 35.35
C GLN A 920 45.05 -57.25 35.72
N ALA A 921 44.17 -57.19 34.71
CA ALA A 921 42.73 -56.95 34.87
C ALA A 921 41.95 -57.89 33.94
N GLN A 922 40.80 -58.41 34.39
CA GLN A 922 39.93 -59.31 33.61
C GLN A 922 38.45 -59.05 33.91
N ILE A 923 37.57 -59.29 32.94
CA ILE A 923 36.10 -59.16 33.07
C ILE A 923 35.44 -60.45 32.52
N THR A 924 34.49 -61.04 33.26
CA THR A 924 33.80 -62.30 32.91
C THR A 924 32.27 -62.10 32.89
N ILE A 925 31.55 -62.68 31.91
CA ILE A 925 30.09 -62.54 31.74
C ILE A 925 29.37 -63.88 31.97
N GLN A 926 28.24 -63.88 32.70
CA GLN A 926 27.41 -65.07 32.99
C GLN A 926 26.13 -65.14 32.13
N LYS A 927 25.72 -66.36 31.71
CA LYS A 927 24.46 -66.65 30.98
C LYS A 927 23.44 -67.30 31.93
N LYS A 928 22.17 -66.85 31.95
CA LYS A 928 21.12 -67.32 32.87
C LYS A 928 19.98 -68.06 32.14
N ASN A 929 19.64 -69.28 32.59
CA ASN A 929 18.58 -70.17 32.05
C ASN A 929 17.16 -69.76 32.52
N GLN A 930 16.15 -70.01 31.67
CA GLN A 930 14.72 -69.79 31.93
C GLN A 930 14.01 -71.14 32.20
N GLU A 931 13.73 -71.47 33.46
CA GLU A 931 12.69 -72.42 33.90
C GLU A 931 12.66 -72.40 35.45
N GLU A 932 11.73 -71.64 36.03
CA GLU A 932 11.16 -71.82 37.39
C GLU A 932 10.45 -70.53 37.82
N LEU A 933 9.11 -70.53 37.85
CA LEU A 933 8.27 -69.81 38.82
C LEU A 933 6.77 -70.10 38.56
N ALA A 934 6.28 -71.19 39.14
CA ALA A 934 4.88 -71.41 39.45
C ALA A 934 4.77 -71.81 40.94
N ALA A 935 4.56 -70.80 41.81
CA ALA A 935 3.81 -70.73 43.08
C ALA A 935 3.85 -71.87 44.14
N PRO A 936 3.47 -71.65 45.43
CA PRO A 936 3.33 -70.41 46.22
C PRO A 936 3.86 -70.51 47.68
N SER A 937 3.71 -69.39 48.42
CA SER A 937 3.28 -69.33 49.84
C SER A 937 4.31 -69.32 50.99
N ALA A 938 4.37 -68.12 51.60
CA ALA A 938 4.19 -67.82 53.03
C ALA A 938 5.32 -67.98 54.07
N ALA A 939 5.25 -67.02 54.99
CA ALA A 939 5.76 -66.97 56.36
C ALA A 939 7.29 -66.87 56.50
N GLU A 940 7.86 -65.68 56.66
CA GLU A 940 7.77 -64.87 57.89
C GLU A 940 8.22 -65.67 59.13
N LYS A 941 9.44 -65.42 59.62
CA LYS A 941 9.73 -64.99 60.99
C LYS A 941 11.19 -65.25 61.40
N THR A 942 11.83 -64.13 61.74
CA THR A 942 12.52 -63.90 63.01
C THR A 942 13.72 -64.78 63.37
N LYS A 943 14.90 -64.15 63.50
CA LYS A 943 15.64 -63.97 64.77
C LYS A 943 17.05 -63.47 64.45
N THR A 944 17.38 -62.22 64.78
CA THR A 944 18.10 -61.81 66.00
C THR A 944 19.28 -62.70 66.39
N GLY A 945 20.46 -62.06 66.40
CA GLY A 945 21.31 -62.11 67.59
C GLY A 945 22.65 -62.81 67.47
N GLN A 946 23.69 -61.99 67.65
CA GLN A 946 24.89 -62.28 68.44
C GLN A 946 26.00 -63.15 67.85
N LEU A 947 27.08 -62.44 67.47
CA LEU A 947 28.39 -62.48 68.13
C LEU A 947 28.84 -63.84 68.69
N VAL A 948 29.81 -64.47 68.02
CA VAL A 948 30.89 -65.19 68.71
C VAL A 948 32.21 -64.94 67.96
N LEU A 949 33.12 -64.30 68.70
CA LEU A 949 34.57 -64.23 68.49
C LEU A 949 35.20 -65.63 68.42
N ASN A 950 36.47 -65.64 68.02
CA ASN A 950 37.43 -66.73 68.18
C ASN A 950 37.34 -67.78 67.08
N SER A 951 38.42 -68.24 66.45
CA SER A 951 39.87 -68.18 66.65
C SER A 951 40.38 -69.45 65.94
N SER A 952 41.69 -69.60 65.86
CA SER A 952 42.44 -70.75 65.36
C SER A 952 42.56 -70.78 63.83
N LEU A 953 43.69 -70.31 63.28
CA LEU A 953 45.05 -70.89 63.34
C LEU A 953 45.12 -72.32 62.84
N GLN A 954 46.24 -72.55 62.16
CA GLN A 954 46.82 -73.83 61.75
C GLN A 954 46.16 -74.49 60.54
N GLU A 955 46.90 -74.96 59.55
CA GLU A 955 48.33 -74.86 59.25
C GLU A 955 48.51 -75.50 57.88
N SER A 956 49.65 -75.17 57.29
CA SER A 956 50.47 -76.08 56.51
C SER A 956 50.01 -76.45 55.10
N ASN A 957 50.85 -75.95 54.20
CA ASN A 957 51.62 -76.77 53.25
C ASN A 957 50.93 -77.12 51.93
N GLU A 958 51.63 -77.13 50.81
CA GLU A 958 52.94 -76.68 50.37
C GLU A 958 52.97 -77.09 48.89
N VAL A 959 53.92 -76.53 48.13
CA VAL A 959 54.46 -77.04 46.86
C VAL A 959 53.75 -76.62 45.55
N LYS A 960 54.44 -75.62 44.95
CA LYS A 960 54.69 -75.31 43.53
C LYS A 960 53.69 -74.49 42.73
#